data_AF-D3B9C5-F1
#
_entry.id   AF-D3B9C5-F1
#
_cell.length_a   1.000
_cell.length_b   1.000
_cell.length_c   1.000
_cell.angle_alpha   90.00
_cell.angle_beta   90.00
_cell.angle_gamma   90.00
#
_symmetry.space_group_name_H-M   'P 1'
#
loop_
_entity.id
_entity.type
_entity.pdbx_description
1 polymer ?
#
loop_
_entity_poly.entity_id
_entity_poly.type
_entity_poly.pdbx_seq_one_letter_code
_entity_poly.pdbx_strand_id
1 'polypeptide(L)'
;MDMACLKMWILRPPLIRYFFFNLHCLKNMRKPKKPGIEKKQTKSDSTFFSLLFCVKQIFKFYKITLSSTLRLVQLIILEKKKDKMIADNQNVSVDINSLQQQQQQQQSEQQQQQQQQPQTQSKPTYRPSDPPRSIIMFDGVCNVCDGFVQFVYPRDTKKRFSYQALQTAKGIEILNYYGIPADLSTIVLIEEETGKHYTKSTAVLRILYYLQNPYPLMYSFYYMPTFLRDFCYGQFAKYRYLVMGKKDTCMIHPGLKDRFVDWRSPILEELEPDETKEIALNNGVALTPPMGWNTWNHFGCETSQINATLIIETAMAMVTSGMAAVGYEYVNLDDCWLAKERDAQGRLQADPIRFPDGIAPLAAYVHSLGLKMGIYGDVGNQTCAGFPGSENYLALDAKTYASWGIDYVKMDGCNFPVDEMKEIYTDLSQYLNATGRPMVYSCSWPAYAQGEYVNFTYVGEICNLWREFDDINDNFDTWTAILDQMMSTGRAPFAGPGNWNDPDMLEIGNGGQTTTEYTSFFSLWSIIAAPLIAGNDLRFMSQDTIDILTNSEVIQVDQDPLGIQGTRIFQQNGNEIWSRQLVGGNTAVVLFNRGSSTSTITLTSQLLNIPSTTKLLTRDLWQHKSAGIFQGSMSFSVPSHGCVMLKLSPQ
;
A
#
# COMPACT_ATOMS: atom_id res chain seq x y z
N MET A 1 -2.45 -70.61 -3.46
CA MET A 1 -1.08 -70.41 -3.99
C MET A 1 -0.80 -68.93 -4.04
N ASP A 2 0.15 -68.56 -3.20
CA ASP A 2 1.05 -67.41 -3.18
C ASP A 2 0.61 -65.98 -3.56
N MET A 3 0.91 -65.07 -2.63
CA MET A 3 0.56 -63.66 -2.57
C MET A 3 1.55 -62.76 -3.35
N ALA A 4 2.21 -63.33 -4.38
CA ALA A 4 3.22 -62.65 -5.19
C ALA A 4 2.75 -62.25 -6.61
N CYS A 5 1.65 -62.81 -7.12
CA CYS A 5 1.11 -62.43 -8.44
C CYS A 5 0.09 -61.28 -8.42
N LEU A 6 -0.51 -60.94 -7.26
CA LEU A 6 -1.54 -59.90 -7.18
C LEU A 6 -0.95 -58.48 -7.06
N LYS A 7 0.33 -58.34 -6.69
CA LYS A 7 1.01 -57.04 -6.56
C LYS A 7 1.62 -56.50 -7.85
N MET A 8 1.66 -57.27 -8.94
CA MET A 8 2.16 -56.80 -10.25
C MET A 8 1.07 -56.44 -11.28
N TRP A 9 -0.21 -56.56 -10.94
CA TRP A 9 -1.31 -56.32 -11.89
C TRP A 9 -2.03 -54.96 -11.70
N ILE A 10 -1.68 -54.19 -10.67
CA ILE A 10 -2.34 -52.94 -10.29
C ILE A 10 -1.56 -51.68 -10.73
N LEU A 11 -0.34 -51.83 -11.25
CA LEU A 11 0.52 -50.70 -11.64
C LEU A 11 0.90 -50.74 -13.14
N ARG A 12 -0.06 -50.61 -14.06
CA ARG A 12 0.18 -50.11 -15.44
C ARG A 12 -1.05 -49.40 -16.04
N PRO A 13 -0.87 -48.34 -16.86
CA PRO A 13 -1.97 -47.52 -17.41
C PRO A 13 -2.88 -48.24 -18.44
N PRO A 14 -4.09 -47.70 -18.73
CA PRO A 14 -5.19 -48.41 -19.38
C PRO A 14 -5.04 -48.72 -20.89
N LEU A 15 -3.98 -48.24 -21.54
CA LEU A 15 -3.86 -48.29 -23.01
C LEU A 15 -3.28 -49.60 -23.58
N ILE A 16 -2.82 -50.53 -22.75
CA ILE A 16 -2.25 -51.83 -23.21
C ILE A 16 -3.26 -52.99 -23.11
N ARG A 17 -4.43 -52.79 -22.49
CA ARG A 17 -5.50 -53.83 -22.43
C ARG A 17 -6.39 -53.88 -23.67
N TYR A 18 -6.32 -52.88 -24.55
CA TYR A 18 -7.13 -52.80 -25.77
C TYR A 18 -6.57 -53.64 -26.95
N PHE A 19 -5.30 -54.06 -26.88
CA PHE A 19 -4.61 -54.72 -28.00
C PHE A 19 -4.77 -56.25 -28.03
N PHE A 20 -5.20 -56.90 -26.94
CA PHE A 20 -5.29 -58.36 -26.86
C PHE A 20 -6.70 -58.95 -27.08
N PHE A 21 -7.74 -58.12 -27.22
CA PHE A 21 -9.11 -58.61 -27.43
C PHE A 21 -9.59 -58.51 -28.90
N ASN A 22 -8.87 -57.77 -29.76
CA ASN A 22 -9.24 -57.56 -31.17
C ASN A 22 -8.68 -58.58 -32.17
N LEU A 23 -7.92 -59.59 -31.73
CA LEU A 23 -7.34 -60.60 -32.62
C LEU A 23 -8.20 -61.87 -32.82
N HIS A 24 -9.36 -61.98 -32.17
CA HIS A 24 -10.18 -63.21 -32.23
C HIS A 24 -11.46 -63.10 -33.08
N CYS A 25 -11.90 -61.89 -33.47
CA CYS A 25 -13.10 -61.72 -34.32
C CYS A 25 -12.78 -61.49 -35.81
N LEU A 26 -11.51 -61.31 -36.19
CA LEU A 26 -11.07 -61.10 -37.59
C LEU A 26 -10.97 -62.39 -38.43
N LYS A 27 -11.54 -63.51 -37.97
CA LYS A 27 -11.35 -64.82 -38.61
C LYS A 27 -12.59 -65.46 -39.23
N ASN A 28 -13.73 -64.78 -39.33
CA ASN A 28 -14.88 -65.35 -40.02
C ASN A 28 -15.73 -64.29 -40.78
N MET A 29 -15.79 -64.48 -42.10
CA MET A 29 -16.92 -64.16 -43.03
C MET A 29 -16.66 -63.09 -44.13
N ARG A 30 -15.98 -63.58 -45.18
CA ARG A 30 -16.20 -63.50 -46.65
C ARG A 30 -17.18 -62.45 -47.25
N LYS A 31 -16.70 -61.79 -48.32
CA LYS A 31 -17.43 -61.00 -49.36
C LYS A 31 -18.24 -61.90 -50.32
N PRO A 32 -19.27 -61.40 -51.05
CA PRO A 32 -19.04 -60.92 -52.44
C PRO A 32 -19.98 -59.81 -53.04
N LYS A 33 -19.42 -59.12 -54.06
CA LYS A 33 -19.96 -58.53 -55.33
C LYS A 33 -21.19 -57.55 -55.41
N LYS A 34 -20.99 -56.46 -56.20
CA LYS A 34 -21.96 -55.55 -56.89
C LYS A 34 -22.57 -56.25 -58.15
N PRO A 35 -23.60 -55.74 -58.90
CA PRO A 35 -24.21 -54.38 -58.98
C PRO A 35 -25.76 -54.26 -59.15
N GLY A 36 -26.32 -53.04 -59.08
CA GLY A 36 -27.47 -52.57 -59.91
C GLY A 36 -28.94 -52.62 -59.38
N ILE A 37 -29.56 -51.42 -59.30
CA ILE A 37 -30.94 -51.01 -59.67
C ILE A 37 -32.21 -51.53 -58.89
N GLU A 38 -33.00 -50.55 -58.44
CA GLU A 38 -34.45 -50.43 -58.11
C GLU A 38 -35.25 -51.34 -57.13
N LYS A 39 -35.97 -50.61 -56.24
CA LYS A 39 -37.35 -50.76 -55.71
C LYS A 39 -37.80 -51.94 -54.84
N LYS A 40 -38.36 -51.52 -53.68
CA LYS A 40 -39.56 -51.96 -52.92
C LYS A 40 -39.61 -53.35 -52.22
N GLN A 41 -39.79 -53.24 -50.90
CA GLN A 41 -40.72 -53.95 -50.00
C GLN A 41 -40.54 -55.45 -49.64
N THR A 42 -40.38 -55.64 -48.31
CA THR A 42 -41.03 -56.59 -47.38
C THR A 42 -40.47 -58.00 -47.11
N LYS A 43 -40.50 -58.32 -45.80
CA LYS A 43 -40.40 -59.61 -45.08
C LYS A 43 -38.99 -60.24 -44.95
N SER A 44 -38.60 -60.88 -43.84
CA SER A 44 -39.19 -61.13 -42.52
C SER A 44 -38.18 -61.97 -41.73
N ASP A 45 -37.82 -61.51 -40.54
CA ASP A 45 -37.62 -62.24 -39.27
C ASP A 45 -37.18 -63.72 -39.26
N SER A 46 -35.94 -63.99 -38.81
CA SER A 46 -35.68 -65.07 -37.83
C SER A 46 -34.34 -64.96 -37.06
N THR A 47 -33.43 -64.07 -37.47
CA THR A 47 -32.10 -63.90 -36.83
C THR A 47 -32.01 -62.80 -35.77
N PHE A 48 -33.07 -61.98 -35.60
CA PHE A 48 -33.05 -60.84 -34.67
C PHE A 48 -33.41 -61.22 -33.22
N PHE A 49 -34.18 -62.29 -33.01
CA PHE A 49 -34.67 -62.65 -31.67
C PHE A 49 -33.62 -63.32 -30.77
N SER A 50 -32.67 -64.09 -31.33
CA SER A 50 -31.61 -64.72 -30.53
C SER A 50 -30.53 -63.73 -30.06
N LEU A 51 -30.24 -62.69 -30.86
CA LEU A 51 -29.25 -61.67 -30.49
C LEU A 51 -29.78 -60.75 -29.36
N LEU A 52 -31.07 -60.42 -29.39
CA LEU A 52 -31.70 -59.55 -28.40
C LEU A 52 -31.82 -60.20 -27.01
N PHE A 53 -31.98 -61.53 -26.94
CA PHE A 53 -32.05 -62.25 -25.66
C PHE A 53 -30.68 -62.33 -24.98
N CYS A 54 -29.61 -62.50 -25.76
CA CYS A 54 -28.24 -62.55 -25.25
C CYS A 54 -27.76 -61.17 -24.77
N VAL A 55 -28.09 -60.10 -25.51
CA VAL A 55 -27.78 -58.71 -25.12
C VAL A 55 -28.57 -58.31 -23.85
N LYS A 56 -29.83 -58.71 -23.71
CA LYS A 56 -30.61 -58.43 -22.50
C LYS A 56 -30.02 -59.08 -21.24
N GLN A 57 -29.48 -60.30 -21.32
CA GLN A 57 -28.87 -60.96 -20.18
C GLN A 57 -27.51 -60.35 -19.79
N ILE A 58 -26.71 -59.94 -20.77
CA ILE A 58 -25.44 -59.24 -20.52
C ILE A 58 -25.69 -57.88 -19.85
N PHE A 59 -26.69 -57.12 -20.31
CA PHE A 59 -27.08 -55.86 -19.65
C PHE A 59 -27.62 -56.06 -18.24
N LYS A 60 -28.36 -57.16 -17.98
CA LYS A 60 -28.87 -57.47 -16.64
C LYS A 60 -27.74 -57.82 -15.67
N PHE A 61 -26.74 -58.56 -16.13
CA PHE A 61 -25.54 -58.87 -15.34
C PHE A 61 -24.68 -57.62 -15.07
N TYR A 62 -24.45 -56.78 -16.09
CA TYR A 62 -23.70 -55.53 -15.96
C TYR A 62 -24.39 -54.53 -15.02
N LYS A 63 -25.73 -54.48 -15.01
CA LYS A 63 -26.48 -53.58 -14.13
C LYS A 63 -26.44 -54.04 -12.66
N ILE A 64 -26.42 -55.35 -12.42
CA ILE A 64 -26.33 -55.92 -11.06
C ILE A 64 -24.91 -55.75 -10.50
N THR A 65 -23.86 -55.99 -11.30
CA THR A 65 -22.47 -55.81 -10.84
C THR A 65 -22.09 -54.34 -10.67
N LEU A 66 -22.55 -53.44 -11.54
CA LEU A 66 -22.32 -51.99 -11.41
C LEU A 66 -23.09 -51.38 -10.22
N SER A 67 -24.32 -51.84 -9.96
CA SER A 67 -25.10 -51.39 -8.78
C SER A 67 -24.49 -51.88 -7.46
N SER A 68 -23.91 -53.08 -7.45
CA SER A 68 -23.29 -53.66 -6.26
C SER A 68 -21.94 -53.01 -5.96
N THR A 69 -21.14 -52.69 -6.98
CA THR A 69 -19.88 -51.95 -6.81
C THR A 69 -20.12 -50.49 -6.45
N LEU A 70 -21.14 -49.81 -7.02
CA LEU A 70 -21.51 -48.47 -6.57
C LEU A 70 -21.97 -48.46 -5.12
N ARG A 71 -22.78 -49.43 -4.67
CA ARG A 71 -23.19 -49.53 -3.26
C ARG A 71 -22.01 -49.76 -2.34
N LEU A 72 -21.04 -50.59 -2.73
CA LEU A 72 -19.84 -50.83 -1.93
C LEU A 72 -18.96 -49.57 -1.84
N VAL A 73 -18.76 -48.87 -2.95
CA VAL A 73 -18.02 -47.60 -3.00
C VAL A 73 -18.74 -46.52 -2.18
N GLN A 74 -20.08 -46.46 -2.26
CA GLN A 74 -20.88 -45.49 -1.51
C GLN A 74 -20.89 -45.80 0.00
N LEU A 75 -20.89 -47.07 0.40
CA LEU A 75 -20.72 -47.49 1.80
C LEU A 75 -19.31 -47.17 2.31
N ILE A 76 -18.26 -47.43 1.54
CA ILE A 76 -16.87 -47.07 1.90
C ILE A 76 -16.70 -45.54 2.01
N ILE A 77 -17.34 -44.77 1.13
CA ILE A 77 -17.33 -43.30 1.19
C ILE A 77 -18.11 -42.80 2.41
N LEU A 78 -19.23 -43.43 2.76
CA LEU A 78 -20.02 -43.07 3.95
C LEU A 78 -19.31 -43.43 5.25
N GLU A 79 -18.62 -44.57 5.29
CA GLU A 79 -17.82 -45.01 6.45
C GLU A 79 -16.60 -44.10 6.64
N LYS A 80 -15.87 -43.77 5.55
CA LYS A 80 -14.80 -42.76 5.60
C LYS A 80 -15.29 -41.36 5.96
N LYS A 81 -16.50 -40.96 5.54
CA LYS A 81 -17.09 -39.67 5.95
C LYS A 81 -17.51 -39.67 7.41
N LYS A 82 -17.98 -40.81 7.95
CA LYS A 82 -18.32 -40.96 9.36
C LYS A 82 -17.07 -40.92 10.24
N ASP A 83 -16.00 -41.60 9.84
CA ASP A 83 -14.71 -41.57 10.57
C ASP A 83 -14.08 -40.18 10.52
N LYS A 84 -14.18 -39.49 9.37
CA LYS A 84 -13.73 -38.09 9.24
C LYS A 84 -14.57 -37.14 10.09
N MET A 85 -15.90 -37.30 10.15
CA MET A 85 -16.76 -36.49 11.02
C MET A 85 -16.51 -36.75 12.51
N ILE A 86 -16.19 -37.98 12.92
CA ILE A 86 -15.85 -38.30 14.32
C ILE A 86 -14.48 -37.71 14.68
N ALA A 87 -13.49 -37.77 13.78
CA ALA A 87 -12.18 -37.16 13.97
C ALA A 87 -12.26 -35.62 13.98
N ASP A 88 -13.03 -35.01 13.08
CA ASP A 88 -13.22 -33.56 13.01
C ASP A 88 -13.98 -33.05 14.25
N ASN A 89 -14.96 -33.80 14.78
CA ASN A 89 -15.70 -33.40 15.98
C ASN A 89 -14.85 -33.56 17.27
N GLN A 90 -13.95 -34.54 17.33
CA GLN A 90 -12.97 -34.65 18.41
C GLN A 90 -11.92 -33.52 18.34
N ASN A 91 -11.40 -33.19 17.15
CA ASN A 91 -10.47 -32.08 16.97
C ASN A 91 -11.11 -30.72 17.27
N VAL A 92 -12.36 -30.48 16.88
CA VAL A 92 -13.12 -29.26 17.23
C VAL A 92 -13.35 -29.15 18.74
N SER A 93 -13.60 -30.27 19.44
CA SER A 93 -13.74 -30.25 20.91
C SER A 93 -12.41 -29.99 21.64
N VAL A 94 -11.28 -30.42 21.06
CA VAL A 94 -9.93 -30.15 21.58
C VAL A 94 -9.53 -28.69 21.29
N ASP A 95 -9.86 -28.17 20.11
CA ASP A 95 -9.61 -26.77 19.73
C ASP A 95 -10.46 -25.77 20.52
N ILE A 96 -11.71 -26.09 20.86
CA ILE A 96 -12.54 -25.21 21.70
C ILE A 96 -11.99 -25.16 23.14
N ASN A 97 -11.53 -26.30 23.68
CA ASN A 97 -10.94 -26.35 25.02
C ASN A 97 -9.57 -25.65 25.08
N SER A 98 -8.75 -25.77 24.03
CA SER A 98 -7.47 -25.07 23.94
C SER A 98 -7.66 -23.56 23.73
N LEU A 99 -8.66 -23.13 22.95
CA LEU A 99 -9.04 -21.73 22.80
C LEU A 99 -9.62 -21.13 24.09
N GLN A 100 -10.42 -21.90 24.85
CA GLN A 100 -10.92 -21.45 26.16
C GLN A 100 -9.79 -21.37 27.21
N GLN A 101 -8.82 -22.29 27.17
CA GLN A 101 -7.62 -22.19 28.01
C GLN A 101 -6.74 -21.00 27.61
N GLN A 102 -6.54 -20.75 26.30
CA GLN A 102 -5.80 -19.57 25.82
C GLN A 102 -6.52 -18.26 26.17
N GLN A 103 -7.85 -18.20 26.11
CA GLN A 103 -8.62 -17.03 26.54
C GLN A 103 -8.55 -16.82 28.06
N GLN A 104 -8.59 -17.88 28.87
CA GLN A 104 -8.40 -17.76 30.32
C GLN A 104 -6.97 -17.35 30.67
N GLN A 105 -5.98 -17.84 29.94
CA GLN A 105 -4.58 -17.50 30.15
C GLN A 105 -4.30 -16.05 29.74
N GLN A 106 -4.83 -15.59 28.59
CA GLN A 106 -4.79 -14.18 28.18
C GLN A 106 -5.54 -13.25 29.14
N GLN A 107 -6.70 -13.67 29.69
CA GLN A 107 -7.40 -12.88 30.70
C GLN A 107 -6.63 -12.80 32.03
N SER A 108 -5.94 -13.88 32.43
CA SER A 108 -5.09 -13.88 33.63
C SER A 108 -3.79 -13.08 33.44
N GLU A 109 -3.20 -13.09 32.24
CA GLU A 109 -2.03 -12.28 31.88
C GLU A 109 -2.40 -10.79 31.76
N GLN A 110 -3.58 -10.46 31.22
CA GLN A 110 -4.11 -9.08 31.23
C GLN A 110 -4.41 -8.59 32.65
N GLN A 111 -4.95 -9.44 33.53
CA GLN A 111 -5.17 -9.09 34.94
C GLN A 111 -3.85 -8.93 35.74
N GLN A 112 -2.80 -9.69 35.38
CA GLN A 112 -1.47 -9.52 35.98
C GLN A 112 -0.72 -8.29 35.45
N GLN A 113 -0.88 -7.95 34.16
CA GLN A 113 -0.34 -6.72 33.58
C GLN A 113 -1.04 -5.45 34.12
N GLN A 114 -2.33 -5.52 34.45
CA GLN A 114 -3.04 -4.42 35.12
C GLN A 114 -2.63 -4.21 36.60
N GLN A 115 -2.00 -5.19 37.25
CA GLN A 115 -1.54 -5.08 38.63
C GLN A 115 -0.06 -4.65 38.77
N GLN A 116 0.67 -4.50 37.66
CA GLN A 116 2.09 -4.10 37.64
C GLN A 116 2.38 -2.85 36.79
N GLN A 117 1.41 -1.94 36.62
CA GLN A 117 1.71 -0.56 36.23
C GLN A 117 1.95 0.30 37.48
N PRO A 118 3.05 1.07 37.57
CA PRO A 118 3.21 2.04 38.65
C PRO A 118 2.09 3.09 38.53
N GLN A 119 1.31 3.27 39.59
CA GLN A 119 0.35 4.37 39.70
C GLN A 119 1.11 5.70 39.78
N THR A 120 1.45 6.27 38.63
CA THR A 120 1.68 7.71 38.52
C THR A 120 0.34 8.41 38.61
N GLN A 121 0.02 8.93 39.80
CA GLN A 121 -1.06 9.89 39.98
C GLN A 121 -0.77 11.14 39.14
N SER A 122 -1.34 11.23 37.93
CA SER A 122 -1.46 12.49 37.21
C SER A 122 -2.56 13.33 37.86
N LYS A 123 -2.26 14.60 38.15
CA LYS A 123 -3.22 15.54 38.75
C LYS A 123 -4.41 15.77 37.79
N PRO A 124 -5.65 15.93 38.29
CA PRO A 124 -6.78 16.30 37.45
C PRO A 124 -6.58 17.71 36.90
N THR A 125 -6.60 17.85 35.58
CA THR A 125 -6.28 19.10 34.86
C THR A 125 -7.52 19.94 34.49
N TYR A 126 -8.75 19.45 34.75
CA TYR A 126 -9.95 20.15 34.31
C TYR A 126 -10.24 21.35 35.20
N ARG A 127 -10.46 22.50 34.57
CA ARG A 127 -10.90 23.73 35.23
C ARG A 127 -12.17 24.24 34.54
N PRO A 128 -13.24 24.55 35.30
CA PRO A 128 -14.40 25.26 34.76
C PRO A 128 -14.00 26.55 34.05
N SER A 129 -14.72 26.93 33.00
CA SER A 129 -14.40 28.16 32.26
C SER A 129 -14.83 29.42 33.03
N ASP A 130 -14.19 30.55 32.75
CA ASP A 130 -14.63 31.87 33.18
C ASP A 130 -14.97 32.70 31.93
N PRO A 131 -16.25 32.99 31.63
CA PRO A 131 -17.45 32.67 32.43
C PRO A 131 -17.83 31.17 32.40
N PRO A 132 -18.58 30.67 33.41
CA PRO A 132 -18.97 29.26 33.50
C PRO A 132 -19.96 28.86 32.40
N ARG A 133 -19.77 27.65 31.85
CA ARG A 133 -20.61 27.10 30.76
C ARG A 133 -21.62 26.06 31.25
N SER A 134 -22.62 25.80 30.41
CA SER A 134 -23.50 24.63 30.54
C SER A 134 -23.10 23.59 29.49
N ILE A 135 -22.60 22.43 29.92
CA ILE A 135 -22.04 21.41 29.03
C ILE A 135 -23.06 20.30 28.82
N ILE A 136 -23.44 20.07 27.57
CA ILE A 136 -24.19 18.90 27.15
C ILE A 136 -23.18 17.81 26.79
N MET A 137 -23.10 16.81 27.64
CA MET A 137 -22.36 15.60 27.36
C MET A 137 -23.25 14.55 26.71
N PHE A 138 -22.74 13.93 25.65
CA PHE A 138 -23.51 12.98 24.86
C PHE A 138 -22.66 11.81 24.38
N ASP A 139 -23.33 10.71 24.04
CA ASP A 139 -22.72 9.52 23.47
C ASP A 139 -22.45 9.74 21.98
N GLY A 140 -21.18 9.93 21.61
CA GLY A 140 -20.74 10.24 20.25
C GLY A 140 -20.86 9.09 19.24
N VAL A 141 -21.05 7.84 19.70
CA VAL A 141 -21.22 6.65 18.83
C VAL A 141 -22.69 6.26 18.65
N CYS A 142 -23.61 6.99 19.29
CA CYS A 142 -25.03 6.73 19.23
C CYS A 142 -25.76 7.74 18.32
N ASN A 143 -26.37 7.24 17.23
CA ASN A 143 -27.14 8.05 16.27
C ASN A 143 -28.28 8.87 16.90
N VAL A 144 -28.84 8.39 18.01
CA VAL A 144 -29.91 9.08 18.74
C VAL A 144 -29.36 10.23 19.60
N CYS A 145 -28.21 10.03 20.23
CA CYS A 145 -27.57 11.06 21.07
C CYS A 145 -26.94 12.16 20.21
N ASP A 146 -26.29 11.78 19.11
CA ASP A 146 -25.83 12.68 18.05
C ASP A 146 -27.01 13.46 17.44
N GLY A 147 -28.08 12.77 17.03
CA GLY A 147 -29.29 13.41 16.50
C GLY A 147 -29.93 14.41 17.47
N PHE A 148 -29.84 14.17 18.78
CA PHE A 148 -30.29 15.12 19.79
C PHE A 148 -29.40 16.38 19.85
N VAL A 149 -28.08 16.24 19.76
CA VAL A 149 -27.17 17.40 19.67
C VAL A 149 -27.44 18.22 18.41
N GLN A 150 -27.59 17.55 17.26
CA GLN A 150 -27.95 18.18 15.98
C GLN A 150 -29.32 18.87 16.02
N PHE A 151 -30.25 18.37 16.86
CA PHE A 151 -31.52 19.02 17.09
C PHE A 151 -31.37 20.29 17.95
N VAL A 152 -30.61 20.22 19.06
CA VAL A 152 -30.43 21.30 20.03
C VAL A 152 -29.61 22.46 19.45
N TYR A 153 -28.51 22.16 18.75
CA TYR A 153 -27.54 23.15 18.27
C TYR A 153 -28.14 24.33 17.47
N PRO A 154 -28.91 24.12 16.39
CA PRO A 154 -29.50 25.22 15.62
C PRO A 154 -30.64 25.94 16.37
N ARG A 155 -31.17 25.34 17.45
CA ARG A 155 -32.31 25.86 18.24
C ARG A 155 -31.88 26.59 19.51
N ASP A 156 -30.62 26.44 19.92
CA ASP A 156 -30.01 27.23 20.97
C ASP A 156 -29.44 28.54 20.39
N THR A 157 -30.35 29.44 20.01
CA THR A 157 -30.01 30.73 19.42
C THR A 157 -29.28 31.67 20.39
N LYS A 158 -29.32 31.38 21.70
CA LYS A 158 -28.64 32.15 22.75
C LYS A 158 -27.24 31.61 23.06
N LYS A 159 -26.79 30.57 22.34
CA LYS A 159 -25.48 29.93 22.50
C LYS A 159 -25.15 29.54 23.95
N ARG A 160 -26.15 29.05 24.69
CA ARG A 160 -26.04 28.72 26.12
C ARG A 160 -25.23 27.45 26.39
N PHE A 161 -25.28 26.50 25.46
CA PHE A 161 -24.67 25.20 25.66
C PHE A 161 -23.32 25.05 24.97
N SER A 162 -22.38 24.42 25.67
CA SER A 162 -21.20 23.79 25.08
C SER A 162 -21.43 22.29 24.96
N TYR A 163 -20.66 21.62 24.09
CA TYR A 163 -20.84 20.19 23.82
C TYR A 163 -19.55 19.42 24.11
N GLN A 164 -19.68 18.18 24.60
CA GLN A 164 -18.56 17.26 24.74
C GLN A 164 -19.04 15.81 24.56
N ALA A 165 -18.32 15.00 23.79
CA ALA A 165 -18.63 13.57 23.74
C ALA A 165 -18.10 12.87 25.01
N LEU A 166 -18.89 11.95 25.57
CA LEU A 166 -18.56 11.23 26.81
C LEU A 166 -17.31 10.34 26.66
N GLN A 167 -17.05 9.87 25.44
CA GLN A 167 -15.97 8.93 25.14
C GLN A 167 -14.59 9.58 24.90
N THR A 168 -14.47 10.91 24.91
CA THR A 168 -13.16 11.58 24.71
C THR A 168 -12.42 11.71 26.04
N ALA A 169 -11.09 11.84 26.07
CA ALA A 169 -10.42 12.04 27.37
C ALA A 169 -10.85 13.31 28.07
N LYS A 170 -11.09 14.41 27.32
CA LYS A 170 -11.71 15.61 27.91
C LYS A 170 -13.07 15.29 28.54
N GLY A 171 -13.88 14.44 27.90
CA GLY A 171 -15.13 13.95 28.45
C GLY A 171 -14.94 13.19 29.75
N ILE A 172 -14.00 12.24 29.78
CA ILE A 172 -13.65 11.46 30.98
C ILE A 172 -13.14 12.37 32.11
N GLU A 173 -12.31 13.38 31.77
CA GLU A 173 -11.76 14.36 32.70
C GLU A 173 -12.86 15.19 33.38
N ILE A 174 -13.84 15.66 32.59
CA ILE A 174 -15.01 16.40 33.08
C ILE A 174 -15.87 15.50 33.97
N LEU A 175 -16.14 14.27 33.56
CA LEU A 175 -16.93 13.31 34.35
C LEU A 175 -16.27 13.03 35.70
N ASN A 176 -14.95 12.79 35.71
CA ASN A 176 -14.16 12.58 36.91
C ASN A 176 -14.17 13.80 37.84
N TYR A 177 -14.05 15.02 37.28
CA TYR A 177 -14.09 16.25 38.06
C TYR A 177 -15.43 16.45 38.79
N TYR A 178 -16.55 16.12 38.14
CA TYR A 178 -17.89 16.24 38.72
C TYR A 178 -18.39 14.97 39.43
N GLY A 179 -17.57 13.92 39.54
CA GLY A 179 -17.90 12.66 40.21
C GLY A 179 -19.01 11.85 39.52
N ILE A 180 -19.09 11.93 38.19
CA ILE A 180 -20.13 11.28 37.38
C ILE A 180 -19.59 9.94 36.83
N PRO A 181 -20.31 8.82 36.96
CA PRO A 181 -19.89 7.53 36.41
C PRO A 181 -19.72 7.57 34.87
N ALA A 182 -18.67 6.92 34.35
CA ALA A 182 -18.34 6.91 32.92
C ALA A 182 -19.16 5.92 32.07
N ASP A 183 -19.98 5.06 32.68
CA ASP A 183 -20.75 4.00 32.00
C ASP A 183 -22.10 4.47 31.39
N LEU A 184 -22.28 5.78 31.27
CA LEU A 184 -23.55 6.39 30.95
C LEU A 184 -23.82 6.41 29.44
N SER A 185 -24.65 5.47 28.98
CA SER A 185 -25.21 5.47 27.61
C SER A 185 -26.36 6.49 27.45
N THR A 186 -26.18 7.75 27.89
CA THR A 186 -27.25 8.76 28.02
C THR A 186 -26.74 10.18 27.80
N ILE A 187 -27.67 11.14 27.59
CA ILE A 187 -27.37 12.57 27.67
C ILE A 187 -27.15 12.97 29.14
N VAL A 188 -26.12 13.77 29.39
CA VAL A 188 -25.80 14.39 30.69
C VAL A 188 -25.68 15.90 30.48
N LEU A 189 -26.25 16.69 31.39
CA LEU A 189 -26.11 18.15 31.40
C LEU A 189 -25.34 18.55 32.66
N ILE A 190 -24.27 19.31 32.50
CA ILE A 190 -23.44 19.86 33.59
C ILE A 190 -23.57 21.37 33.59
N GLU A 191 -23.93 21.96 34.73
CA GLU A 191 -23.99 23.41 34.93
C GLU A 191 -22.77 23.84 35.77
N GLU A 192 -21.71 24.34 35.13
CA GLU A 192 -20.45 24.67 35.82
C GLU A 192 -20.63 25.71 36.94
N GLU A 193 -21.55 26.66 36.75
CA GLU A 193 -21.85 27.73 37.72
C GLU A 193 -22.26 27.17 39.09
N THR A 194 -22.98 26.04 39.11
CA THR A 194 -23.51 25.45 40.34
C THR A 194 -22.86 24.11 40.70
N GLY A 195 -22.04 23.56 39.80
CA GLY A 195 -21.48 22.22 39.90
C GLY A 195 -22.50 21.09 39.84
N LYS A 196 -23.76 21.37 39.49
CA LYS A 196 -24.82 20.35 39.40
C LYS A 196 -24.76 19.63 38.06
N HIS A 197 -25.06 18.34 38.10
CA HIS A 197 -25.26 17.53 36.91
C HIS A 197 -26.64 16.88 36.89
N TYR A 198 -27.16 16.67 35.69
CA TYR A 198 -28.44 16.01 35.45
C TYR A 198 -28.22 14.92 34.40
N THR A 199 -28.91 13.78 34.56
CA THR A 199 -28.79 12.64 33.65
C THR A 199 -30.16 12.25 33.09
N LYS A 200 -30.16 11.42 32.03
CA LYS A 200 -31.35 10.81 31.42
C LYS A 200 -32.41 11.84 31.05
N SER A 201 -33.67 11.53 31.35
CA SER A 201 -34.81 12.36 31.04
C SER A 201 -34.79 13.73 31.73
N THR A 202 -34.18 13.86 32.91
CA THR A 202 -34.01 15.16 33.59
C THR A 202 -33.12 16.09 32.78
N ALA A 203 -32.00 15.57 32.24
CA ALA A 203 -31.09 16.35 31.41
C ALA A 203 -31.79 16.87 30.15
N VAL A 204 -32.49 15.97 29.44
CA VAL A 204 -33.20 16.31 28.20
C VAL A 204 -34.27 17.38 28.44
N LEU A 205 -35.12 17.23 29.46
CA LEU A 205 -36.16 18.21 29.75
C LEU A 205 -35.59 19.58 30.11
N ARG A 206 -34.49 19.60 30.87
CA ARG A 206 -33.82 20.83 31.26
C ARG A 206 -33.17 21.54 30.07
N ILE A 207 -32.58 20.80 29.12
CA ILE A 207 -32.06 21.36 27.87
C ILE A 207 -33.20 21.98 27.05
N LEU A 208 -34.33 21.27 26.88
CA LEU A 208 -35.48 21.75 26.13
C LEU A 208 -36.12 23.01 26.71
N TYR A 209 -36.07 23.18 28.04
CA TYR A 209 -36.55 24.38 28.73
C TYR A 209 -35.84 25.67 28.30
N TYR A 210 -34.57 25.57 27.92
CA TYR A 210 -33.77 26.74 27.51
C TYR A 210 -33.82 27.04 26.01
N LEU A 211 -34.49 26.18 25.21
CA LEU A 211 -34.68 26.41 23.77
C LEU A 211 -35.86 27.38 23.51
N GLN A 212 -35.96 27.87 22.28
CA GLN A 212 -37.07 28.75 21.88
C GLN A 212 -38.43 28.04 21.90
N ASN A 213 -39.54 28.80 21.89
CA ASN A 213 -40.87 28.20 21.81
C ASN A 213 -41.02 27.32 20.56
N PRO A 214 -41.69 26.15 20.66
CA PRO A 214 -42.54 25.68 21.77
C PRO A 214 -41.84 24.75 22.77
N TYR A 215 -40.53 24.50 22.65
CA TYR A 215 -39.82 23.46 23.41
C TYR A 215 -39.89 23.59 24.94
N PRO A 216 -39.94 24.80 25.55
CA PRO A 216 -40.13 24.92 27.00
C PRO A 216 -41.41 24.29 27.54
N LEU A 217 -42.45 24.09 26.70
CA LEU A 217 -43.68 23.40 27.10
C LEU A 217 -43.42 21.93 27.49
N MET A 218 -42.36 21.31 26.94
CA MET A 218 -41.97 19.94 27.28
C MET A 218 -41.48 19.83 28.73
N TYR A 219 -41.06 20.93 29.36
CA TYR A 219 -40.68 20.93 30.77
C TYR A 219 -41.86 20.58 31.70
N SER A 220 -43.12 20.66 31.24
CA SER A 220 -44.28 20.16 32.01
C SER A 220 -44.19 18.67 32.35
N PHE A 221 -43.49 17.87 31.54
CA PHE A 221 -43.20 16.45 31.84
C PHE A 221 -42.22 16.26 33.01
N TYR A 222 -41.65 17.34 33.56
CA TYR A 222 -40.85 17.31 34.79
C TYR A 222 -41.69 16.87 36.00
N TYR A 223 -42.99 17.18 36.01
CA TYR A 223 -43.91 16.81 37.09
C TYR A 223 -44.32 15.32 37.07
N MET A 224 -43.97 14.58 36.02
CA MET A 224 -44.17 13.13 35.97
C MET A 224 -43.14 12.42 36.85
N PRO A 225 -43.52 11.42 37.67
CA PRO A 225 -42.59 10.70 38.54
C PRO A 225 -41.38 10.13 37.77
N THR A 226 -40.18 10.28 38.34
CA THR A 226 -38.91 9.93 37.69
C THR A 226 -38.86 8.48 37.23
N PHE A 227 -39.43 7.54 37.99
CA PHE A 227 -39.46 6.12 37.62
C PHE A 227 -40.25 5.84 36.33
N LEU A 228 -41.35 6.54 36.08
CA LEU A 228 -42.15 6.41 34.85
C LEU A 228 -41.40 7.00 33.64
N ARG A 229 -40.81 8.18 33.83
CA ARG A 229 -40.09 8.90 32.79
C ARG A 229 -38.80 8.18 32.37
N ASP A 230 -38.05 7.67 33.35
CA ASP A 230 -36.81 6.92 33.10
C ASP A 230 -37.08 5.48 32.64
N PHE A 231 -38.24 4.90 32.93
CA PHE A 231 -38.67 3.64 32.30
C PHE A 231 -38.85 3.82 30.79
N CYS A 232 -39.59 4.84 30.35
CA CYS A 232 -39.75 5.16 28.93
C CYS A 232 -38.40 5.50 28.25
N TYR A 233 -37.55 6.29 28.92
CA TYR A 233 -36.20 6.60 28.44
C TYR A 233 -35.33 5.34 28.33
N GLY A 234 -35.37 4.47 29.33
CA GLY A 234 -34.60 3.22 29.37
C GLY A 234 -35.02 2.20 28.31
N GLN A 235 -36.32 2.09 28.02
CA GLN A 235 -36.79 1.24 26.91
C GLN A 235 -36.32 1.79 25.56
N PHE A 236 -36.45 3.11 25.32
CA PHE A 236 -35.97 3.73 24.08
C PHE A 236 -34.45 3.60 23.91
N ALA A 237 -33.69 3.81 24.99
CA ALA A 237 -32.23 3.67 24.99
C ALA A 237 -31.77 2.22 24.73
N LYS A 238 -32.54 1.21 25.14
CA LYS A 238 -32.21 -0.21 24.94
C LYS A 238 -32.37 -0.65 23.47
N TYR A 239 -33.33 -0.09 22.74
CA TYR A 239 -33.60 -0.45 21.33
C TYR A 239 -32.95 0.51 20.32
N ARG A 240 -32.28 1.57 20.77
CA ARG A 240 -31.72 2.65 19.92
C ARG A 240 -30.81 2.16 18.78
N TYR A 241 -30.02 1.12 19.02
CA TYR A 241 -29.10 0.57 18.02
C TYR A 241 -29.79 -0.33 16.98
N LEU A 242 -30.97 -0.88 17.30
CA LEU A 242 -31.75 -1.73 16.40
C LEU A 242 -32.62 -0.91 15.42
N VAL A 243 -33.01 0.30 15.80
CA VAL A 243 -33.92 1.15 15.01
C VAL A 243 -33.18 2.16 14.13
N MET A 244 -31.99 2.63 14.55
CA MET A 244 -31.22 3.64 13.80
C MET A 244 -29.73 3.31 13.63
N GLY A 245 -29.25 2.14 14.08
CA GLY A 245 -27.86 1.70 13.90
C GLY A 245 -26.83 2.33 14.83
N LYS A 246 -25.56 1.97 14.63
CA LYS A 246 -24.34 2.58 15.19
C LYS A 246 -23.58 3.27 14.06
N LYS A 247 -22.82 4.33 14.36
CA LYS A 247 -21.77 4.85 13.48
C LYS A 247 -20.42 4.36 14.02
N ASP A 248 -19.47 4.09 13.12
CA ASP A 248 -18.10 3.72 13.50
C ASP A 248 -17.29 4.92 14.03
N THR A 249 -17.80 6.15 13.84
CA THR A 249 -17.18 7.40 14.29
C THR A 249 -18.22 8.46 14.68
N CYS A 250 -17.83 9.38 15.57
CA CYS A 250 -18.63 10.55 15.93
C CYS A 250 -18.56 11.59 14.78
N MET A 251 -19.60 11.68 13.96
CA MET A 251 -19.71 12.69 12.89
C MET A 251 -20.13 14.03 13.49
N ILE A 252 -19.18 14.95 13.69
CA ILE A 252 -19.47 16.31 14.17
C ILE A 252 -19.64 17.24 12.96
N HIS A 253 -20.74 17.98 12.91
CA HIS A 253 -21.00 18.98 11.86
C HIS A 253 -20.00 20.16 12.02
N PRO A 254 -19.34 20.66 10.95
CA PRO A 254 -18.28 21.69 11.05
C PRO A 254 -18.68 22.96 11.81
N GLY A 255 -19.94 23.37 11.69
CA GLY A 255 -20.48 24.53 12.42
C GLY A 255 -20.55 24.38 13.95
N LEU A 256 -20.39 23.17 14.51
CA LEU A 256 -20.39 22.95 15.96
C LEU A 256 -19.04 23.25 16.63
N LYS A 257 -17.95 23.41 15.85
CA LYS A 257 -16.57 23.51 16.33
C LYS A 257 -16.37 24.54 17.44
N ASP A 258 -16.92 25.73 17.25
CA ASP A 258 -16.76 26.86 18.18
C ASP A 258 -17.49 26.69 19.52
N ARG A 259 -18.27 25.61 19.68
CA ARG A 259 -19.08 25.35 20.87
C ARG A 259 -18.69 24.05 21.59
N PHE A 260 -17.64 23.37 21.14
CA PHE A 260 -17.10 22.22 21.86
C PHE A 260 -16.19 22.66 23.01
N VAL A 261 -16.24 21.92 24.13
CA VAL A 261 -15.34 22.17 25.27
C VAL A 261 -13.91 21.81 24.90
N ASP A 262 -13.75 20.68 24.21
CA ASP A 262 -12.56 20.32 23.47
C ASP A 262 -12.99 19.64 22.17
N TRP A 263 -12.62 20.27 21.05
CA TRP A 263 -12.94 19.81 19.70
C TRP A 263 -12.08 18.62 19.27
N ARG A 264 -10.97 18.35 19.97
CA ARG A 264 -10.04 17.28 19.62
C ARG A 264 -10.78 15.94 19.73
N SER A 265 -10.99 15.32 18.58
CA SER A 265 -11.59 13.99 18.46
C SER A 265 -10.71 12.98 19.20
N PRO A 266 -11.25 11.94 19.85
CA PRO A 266 -10.46 10.87 20.46
C PRO A 266 -9.58 10.10 19.45
N ILE A 267 -9.73 10.34 18.14
CA ILE A 267 -8.78 9.90 17.11
C ILE A 267 -7.41 10.59 17.26
N LEU A 268 -7.33 11.75 17.91
CA LEU A 268 -6.07 12.42 18.19
C LEU A 268 -5.35 11.82 19.41
N GLU A 269 -6.04 11.06 20.28
CA GLU A 269 -5.43 10.48 21.49
C GLU A 269 -4.98 9.03 21.34
N GLU A 270 -5.49 8.26 20.37
CA GLU A 270 -4.85 6.99 19.97
C GLU A 270 -3.63 7.22 19.06
N LEU A 271 -3.31 8.47 18.74
CA LEU A 271 -2.21 8.87 17.87
C LEU A 271 -1.32 9.96 18.48
N GLU A 272 -1.39 10.25 19.78
CA GLU A 272 -0.28 10.98 20.40
C GLU A 272 0.88 9.99 20.58
N PRO A 273 1.99 10.14 19.84
CA PRO A 273 3.22 9.48 20.23
C PRO A 273 3.56 10.02 21.62
N ASP A 274 4.01 9.14 22.50
CA ASP A 274 4.82 9.52 23.66
C ASP A 274 5.76 10.65 23.21
N GLU A 275 5.74 11.82 23.87
CA GLU A 275 6.57 13.01 23.57
C GLU A 275 8.09 12.72 23.68
N THR A 276 8.49 11.46 23.65
CA THR A 276 9.86 10.97 23.63
C THR A 276 10.14 9.84 22.62
N LYS A 277 9.22 9.51 21.69
CA LYS A 277 9.55 8.60 20.56
C LYS A 277 10.01 9.39 19.34
N GLU A 278 11.30 9.24 19.02
CA GLU A 278 11.96 9.72 17.80
C GLU A 278 11.02 9.65 16.60
N ILE A 279 10.71 10.82 16.01
CA ILE A 279 10.11 10.90 14.67
C ILE A 279 11.22 10.41 13.73
N ALA A 280 11.23 9.12 13.45
CA ALA A 280 12.02 8.55 12.38
C ALA A 280 11.10 7.60 11.63
N LEU A 281 10.87 7.87 10.35
CA LEU A 281 10.19 7.02 9.38
C LEU A 281 11.09 5.81 9.09
N ASN A 282 11.39 5.04 10.13
CA ASN A 282 12.08 3.75 10.04
C ASN A 282 11.03 2.67 9.74
N ASN A 283 10.33 2.85 8.62
CA ASN A 283 9.21 2.02 8.18
C ASN A 283 9.66 0.74 7.45
N GLY A 284 10.97 0.49 7.37
CA GLY A 284 11.55 -0.74 6.82
C GLY A 284 11.52 -0.88 5.30
N VAL A 285 11.23 0.21 4.57
CA VAL A 285 11.27 0.27 3.10
C VAL A 285 12.35 1.23 2.61
N ALA A 286 12.64 1.22 1.30
CA ALA A 286 13.67 2.04 0.67
C ALA A 286 15.07 1.92 1.33
N LEU A 287 15.44 0.72 1.78
CA LEU A 287 16.78 0.47 2.36
C LEU A 287 17.92 0.57 1.33
N THR A 288 17.57 0.47 0.05
CA THR A 288 18.34 0.90 -1.12
C THR A 288 17.48 1.89 -1.92
N PRO A 289 18.05 2.69 -2.85
CA PRO A 289 17.27 3.60 -3.65
C PRO A 289 16.13 2.86 -4.38
N PRO A 290 14.88 3.35 -4.36
CA PRO A 290 13.79 2.68 -5.05
C PRO A 290 14.05 2.53 -6.56
N MET A 291 13.72 1.36 -7.12
CA MET A 291 13.83 1.08 -8.56
C MET A 291 12.45 0.75 -9.14
N GLY A 292 12.07 1.39 -10.24
CA GLY A 292 10.73 1.21 -10.78
C GLY A 292 10.46 2.00 -12.04
N TRP A 293 9.20 2.33 -12.25
CA TRP A 293 8.72 3.10 -13.38
C TRP A 293 7.61 4.05 -12.94
N ASN A 294 7.49 5.19 -13.60
CA ASN A 294 6.47 6.19 -13.35
C ASN A 294 5.89 6.72 -14.67
N THR A 295 4.58 7.00 -14.69
CA THR A 295 3.86 7.48 -15.89
C THR A 295 4.24 8.88 -16.37
N TRP A 296 4.81 9.75 -15.52
CA TRP A 296 4.81 11.20 -15.74
C TRP A 296 5.61 11.67 -16.96
N ASN A 297 6.89 11.32 -17.11
CA ASN A 297 7.73 11.94 -18.17
C ASN A 297 7.20 11.67 -19.59
N HIS A 298 6.90 10.41 -19.92
CA HIS A 298 6.46 10.04 -21.27
C HIS A 298 4.99 10.36 -21.53
N PHE A 299 4.10 10.08 -20.56
CA PHE A 299 2.65 10.14 -20.79
C PHE A 299 2.03 11.45 -20.30
N GLY A 300 2.69 12.16 -19.38
CA GLY A 300 2.20 13.39 -18.76
C GLY A 300 0.77 13.23 -18.23
N CYS A 301 -0.06 14.24 -18.50
CA CYS A 301 -1.48 14.24 -18.18
C CYS A 301 -2.38 13.91 -19.39
N GLU A 302 -1.89 13.13 -20.37
CA GLU A 302 -2.73 12.69 -21.49
C GLU A 302 -3.73 11.62 -21.01
N THR A 303 -4.85 12.06 -20.46
CA THR A 303 -5.86 11.20 -19.82
C THR A 303 -6.40 10.10 -20.73
N SER A 304 -6.36 10.26 -22.06
CA SER A 304 -6.73 9.17 -22.97
C SER A 304 -5.79 7.96 -22.88
N GLN A 305 -4.54 8.18 -22.49
CA GLN A 305 -3.51 7.15 -22.30
C GLN A 305 -3.41 6.66 -20.85
N ILE A 306 -3.61 7.53 -19.85
CA ILE A 306 -3.54 7.16 -18.43
C ILE A 306 -4.78 6.34 -18.02
N ASN A 307 -4.68 5.01 -18.11
CA ASN A 307 -5.76 4.08 -17.81
C ASN A 307 -5.23 2.74 -17.26
N ALA A 308 -6.13 1.87 -16.80
CA ALA A 308 -5.76 0.57 -16.20
C ALA A 308 -4.98 -0.34 -17.18
N THR A 309 -5.32 -0.30 -18.48
CA THR A 309 -4.63 -1.11 -19.51
C THR A 309 -3.17 -0.69 -19.65
N LEU A 310 -2.87 0.62 -19.65
CA LEU A 310 -1.48 1.10 -19.67
C LEU A 310 -0.68 0.51 -18.52
N ILE A 311 -1.21 0.57 -17.30
CA ILE A 311 -0.51 0.06 -16.10
C ILE A 311 -0.30 -1.45 -16.18
N ILE A 312 -1.30 -2.20 -16.64
CA ILE A 312 -1.21 -3.65 -16.83
C ILE A 312 -0.12 -4.00 -17.87
N GLU A 313 -0.17 -3.38 -19.05
CA GLU A 313 0.78 -3.62 -20.13
C GLU A 313 2.21 -3.24 -19.74
N THR A 314 2.38 -2.10 -19.06
CA THR A 314 3.68 -1.66 -18.57
C THR A 314 4.23 -2.59 -17.49
N ALA A 315 3.40 -3.03 -16.54
CA ALA A 315 3.82 -3.99 -15.51
C ALA A 315 4.27 -5.32 -16.15
N MET A 316 3.55 -5.81 -17.18
CA MET A 316 3.98 -6.96 -17.96
C MET A 316 5.26 -6.70 -18.74
N ALA A 317 5.42 -5.52 -19.33
CA ALA A 317 6.64 -5.12 -20.06
C ALA A 317 7.85 -5.09 -19.13
N MET A 318 7.71 -4.57 -17.91
CA MET A 318 8.77 -4.56 -16.89
C MET A 318 9.24 -5.98 -16.52
N VAL A 319 8.32 -6.94 -16.44
CA VAL A 319 8.67 -8.36 -16.20
C VAL A 319 9.35 -8.97 -17.43
N THR A 320 8.76 -8.78 -18.60
CA THR A 320 9.19 -9.47 -19.84
C THR A 320 10.47 -8.89 -20.45
N SER A 321 10.79 -7.62 -20.19
CA SER A 321 12.05 -6.99 -20.58
C SER A 321 13.25 -7.41 -19.72
N GLY A 322 12.99 -8.04 -18.57
CA GLY A 322 14.03 -8.39 -17.59
C GLY A 322 14.32 -7.31 -16.55
N MET A 323 13.68 -6.14 -16.62
CA MET A 323 13.83 -5.08 -15.61
C MET A 323 13.45 -5.57 -14.20
N ALA A 324 12.33 -6.29 -14.08
CA ALA A 324 11.93 -6.87 -12.79
C ALA A 324 12.97 -7.85 -12.24
N ALA A 325 13.66 -8.60 -13.11
CA ALA A 325 14.67 -9.57 -12.69
C ALA A 325 15.96 -8.93 -12.15
N VAL A 326 16.22 -7.66 -12.49
CA VAL A 326 17.39 -6.90 -12.02
C VAL A 326 17.05 -5.90 -10.90
N GLY A 327 15.80 -5.85 -10.44
CA GLY A 327 15.41 -5.12 -9.24
C GLY A 327 14.34 -4.04 -9.40
N TYR A 328 13.87 -3.75 -10.62
CA TYR A 328 12.77 -2.80 -10.81
C TYR A 328 11.46 -3.40 -10.27
N GLU A 329 10.94 -2.85 -9.19
CA GLU A 329 9.77 -3.43 -8.49
C GLU A 329 8.58 -2.48 -8.41
N TYR A 330 8.75 -1.16 -8.49
CA TYR A 330 7.66 -0.20 -8.36
C TYR A 330 7.02 0.18 -9.71
N VAL A 331 5.70 0.08 -9.82
CA VAL A 331 4.89 0.60 -10.93
C VAL A 331 4.07 1.76 -10.39
N ASN A 332 4.54 2.99 -10.62
CA ASN A 332 3.99 4.20 -10.03
C ASN A 332 3.03 4.89 -11.00
N LEU A 333 1.80 5.10 -10.54
CA LEU A 333 0.79 5.90 -11.24
C LEU A 333 0.86 7.35 -10.73
N ASP A 334 1.31 8.25 -11.60
CA ASP A 334 1.42 9.69 -11.31
C ASP A 334 0.08 10.42 -11.47
N ASP A 335 0.08 11.76 -11.53
CA ASP A 335 -1.12 12.59 -11.61
C ASP A 335 -2.09 12.16 -12.74
N CYS A 336 -3.32 12.70 -12.68
CA CYS A 336 -4.37 12.53 -13.68
C CYS A 336 -5.05 11.14 -13.71
N TRP A 337 -4.82 10.28 -12.72
CA TRP A 337 -5.58 9.03 -12.54
C TRP A 337 -6.97 9.22 -11.91
N LEU A 338 -7.14 10.31 -11.17
CA LEU A 338 -8.31 10.62 -10.36
C LEU A 338 -9.56 10.90 -11.20
N ALA A 339 -10.74 10.57 -10.65
CA ALA A 339 -11.96 11.22 -11.08
C ALA A 339 -11.94 12.71 -10.68
N LYS A 340 -12.80 13.52 -11.30
CA LYS A 340 -12.88 14.96 -10.98
C LYS A 340 -13.45 15.26 -9.60
N GLU A 341 -14.14 14.31 -8.99
CA GLU A 341 -14.76 14.46 -7.68
C GLU A 341 -14.44 13.25 -6.81
N ARG A 342 -14.36 13.49 -5.49
CA ARG A 342 -14.31 12.44 -4.47
C ARG A 342 -15.65 11.70 -4.39
N ASP A 343 -15.65 10.51 -3.80
CA ASP A 343 -16.89 9.76 -3.57
C ASP A 343 -17.77 10.41 -2.48
N ALA A 344 -18.97 9.86 -2.27
CA ALA A 344 -19.92 10.39 -1.28
C ALA A 344 -19.44 10.28 0.19
N GLN A 345 -18.34 9.56 0.45
CA GLN A 345 -17.68 9.45 1.74
C GLN A 345 -16.41 10.32 1.82
N GLY A 346 -16.12 11.10 0.78
CA GLY A 346 -14.94 11.97 0.70
C GLY A 346 -13.66 11.24 0.31
N ARG A 347 -13.71 9.97 -0.11
CA ARG A 347 -12.51 9.23 -0.54
C ARG A 347 -12.13 9.60 -1.97
N LEU A 348 -10.83 9.59 -2.24
CA LEU A 348 -10.33 9.60 -3.62
C LEU A 348 -10.90 8.39 -4.37
N GLN A 349 -11.20 8.60 -5.65
CA GLN A 349 -11.64 7.54 -6.54
C GLN A 349 -10.94 7.71 -7.89
N ALA A 350 -10.56 6.59 -8.50
CA ALA A 350 -10.05 6.62 -9.86
C ALA A 350 -11.16 7.00 -10.83
N ASP A 351 -10.79 7.53 -11.98
CA ASP A 351 -11.74 7.79 -13.05
C ASP A 351 -12.44 6.49 -13.47
N PRO A 352 -13.79 6.43 -13.38
CA PRO A 352 -14.52 5.18 -13.57
C PRO A 352 -14.57 4.70 -15.04
N ILE A 353 -14.20 5.55 -16.00
CA ILE A 353 -14.11 5.16 -17.41
C ILE A 353 -12.73 4.55 -17.69
N ARG A 354 -11.67 5.16 -17.14
CA ARG A 354 -10.28 4.76 -17.38
C ARG A 354 -9.80 3.64 -16.46
N PHE A 355 -10.41 3.54 -15.28
CA PHE A 355 -10.15 2.53 -14.25
C PHE A 355 -11.48 1.92 -13.76
N PRO A 356 -12.19 1.17 -14.62
CA PRO A 356 -13.56 0.70 -14.34
C PRO A 356 -13.65 -0.22 -13.12
N ASP A 357 -12.60 -0.98 -12.84
CA ASP A 357 -12.53 -1.89 -11.68
C ASP A 357 -11.92 -1.21 -10.43
N GLY A 358 -11.45 0.04 -10.56
CA GLY A 358 -10.77 0.80 -9.50
C GLY A 358 -9.31 0.39 -9.26
N ILE A 359 -8.69 1.01 -8.26
CA ILE A 359 -7.25 0.86 -7.99
C ILE A 359 -6.92 -0.43 -7.24
N ALA A 360 -7.73 -0.87 -6.28
CA ALA A 360 -7.40 -2.06 -5.48
C ALA A 360 -7.24 -3.33 -6.34
N PRO A 361 -8.14 -3.63 -7.32
CA PRO A 361 -7.93 -4.76 -8.21
C PRO A 361 -6.72 -4.59 -9.13
N LEU A 362 -6.41 -3.35 -9.56
CA LEU A 362 -5.22 -3.06 -10.35
C LEU A 362 -3.93 -3.30 -9.56
N ALA A 363 -3.86 -2.83 -8.31
CA ALA A 363 -2.75 -3.11 -7.40
C ALA A 363 -2.58 -4.62 -7.16
N ALA A 364 -3.69 -5.34 -6.93
CA ALA A 364 -3.64 -6.80 -6.78
C ALA A 364 -3.13 -7.52 -8.04
N TYR A 365 -3.42 -7.00 -9.24
CA TYR A 365 -2.84 -7.51 -10.48
C TYR A 365 -1.33 -7.26 -10.54
N VAL A 366 -0.87 -6.05 -10.25
CA VAL A 366 0.57 -5.71 -10.20
C VAL A 366 1.30 -6.60 -9.17
N HIS A 367 0.71 -6.81 -7.99
CA HIS A 367 1.25 -7.72 -6.98
C HIS A 367 1.32 -9.17 -7.46
N SER A 368 0.38 -9.63 -8.29
CA SER A 368 0.39 -10.99 -8.84
C SER A 368 1.59 -11.26 -9.76
N LEU A 369 2.23 -10.20 -10.27
CA LEU A 369 3.46 -10.25 -11.05
C LEU A 369 4.74 -10.18 -10.19
N GLY A 370 4.59 -10.06 -8.86
CA GLY A 370 5.71 -9.85 -7.94
C GLY A 370 6.21 -8.40 -7.89
N LEU A 371 5.47 -7.46 -8.48
CA LEU A 371 5.75 -6.03 -8.47
C LEU A 371 4.97 -5.33 -7.34
N LYS A 372 5.23 -4.04 -7.17
CA LYS A 372 4.66 -3.14 -6.17
C LYS A 372 3.94 -1.99 -6.86
N MET A 373 2.81 -1.55 -6.32
CA MET A 373 2.01 -0.48 -6.92
C MET A 373 2.26 0.84 -6.20
N GLY A 374 2.61 1.89 -6.93
CA GLY A 374 2.68 3.24 -6.41
C GLY A 374 1.54 4.12 -6.87
N ILE A 375 1.24 5.15 -6.09
CA ILE A 375 0.20 6.13 -6.41
C ILE A 375 0.67 7.56 -6.11
N TYR A 376 0.03 8.50 -6.77
CA TYR A 376 0.24 9.92 -6.60
C TYR A 376 -0.93 10.58 -5.86
N GLY A 377 -0.58 11.53 -5.00
CA GLY A 377 -1.47 12.53 -4.42
C GLY A 377 -0.77 13.88 -4.30
N ASP A 378 -1.50 14.87 -3.82
CA ASP A 378 -1.01 16.23 -3.56
C ASP A 378 -1.46 16.65 -2.16
N VAL A 379 -0.61 17.34 -1.38
CA VAL A 379 -0.97 17.82 -0.04
C VAL A 379 -1.92 19.02 -0.08
N GLY A 380 -1.97 19.76 -1.20
CA GLY A 380 -2.87 20.87 -1.44
C GLY A 380 -4.32 20.47 -1.71
N ASN A 381 -5.17 21.46 -1.98
CA ASN A 381 -6.58 21.21 -2.31
C ASN A 381 -6.78 20.58 -3.69
N GLN A 382 -5.81 20.75 -4.59
CA GLN A 382 -5.82 20.24 -5.94
C GLN A 382 -4.42 19.77 -6.32
N THR A 383 -4.35 18.71 -7.12
CA THR A 383 -3.11 18.31 -7.78
C THR A 383 -2.65 19.39 -8.76
N CYS A 384 -1.41 19.30 -9.24
CA CYS A 384 -0.89 20.21 -10.25
C CYS A 384 -1.75 20.25 -11.53
N ALA A 385 -2.38 19.13 -11.92
CA ALA A 385 -3.31 19.07 -13.05
C ALA A 385 -4.79 19.39 -12.69
N GLY A 386 -5.07 19.87 -11.48
CA GLY A 386 -6.40 20.32 -11.05
C GLY A 386 -7.37 19.18 -10.74
N PHE A 387 -6.88 18.03 -10.26
CA PHE A 387 -7.70 16.96 -9.69
C PHE A 387 -7.81 17.12 -8.17
N PRO A 388 -8.74 16.43 -7.47
CA PRO A 388 -8.87 16.55 -6.02
C PRO A 388 -7.55 16.25 -5.27
N GLY A 389 -7.05 17.21 -4.51
CA GLY A 389 -5.90 17.05 -3.62
C GLY A 389 -6.32 16.62 -2.20
N SER A 390 -5.35 16.46 -1.30
CA SER A 390 -5.49 15.77 0.00
C SER A 390 -5.62 16.72 1.19
N GLU A 391 -5.66 18.04 0.98
CA GLU A 391 -5.87 19.02 2.05
C GLU A 391 -7.16 18.70 2.82
N ASN A 392 -7.08 18.58 4.15
CA ASN A 392 -8.17 18.13 5.05
C ASN A 392 -8.60 16.65 4.93
N TYR A 393 -7.99 15.86 4.04
CA TYR A 393 -8.30 14.44 3.81
C TYR A 393 -7.13 13.49 4.05
N LEU A 394 -5.93 13.97 4.43
CA LEU A 394 -4.71 13.17 4.59
C LEU A 394 -4.91 11.82 5.31
N ALA A 395 -5.55 11.83 6.48
CA ALA A 395 -5.78 10.62 7.26
C ALA A 395 -6.72 9.63 6.56
N LEU A 396 -7.72 10.14 5.81
CA LEU A 396 -8.63 9.33 5.01
C LEU A 396 -7.93 8.77 3.78
N ASP A 397 -7.10 9.58 3.13
CA ASP A 397 -6.39 9.19 1.91
C ASP A 397 -5.29 8.17 2.21
N ALA A 398 -4.52 8.34 3.29
CA ALA A 398 -3.58 7.33 3.78
C ALA A 398 -4.25 5.98 4.01
N LYS A 399 -5.41 5.95 4.70
CA LYS A 399 -6.21 4.74 4.89
C LYS A 399 -6.73 4.17 3.57
N THR A 400 -7.10 5.03 2.64
CA THR A 400 -7.59 4.63 1.31
C THR A 400 -6.47 3.94 0.53
N TYR A 401 -5.27 4.52 0.48
CA TYR A 401 -4.07 3.94 -0.14
C TYR A 401 -3.72 2.58 0.47
N ALA A 402 -3.68 2.49 1.81
CA ALA A 402 -3.43 1.23 2.50
C ALA A 402 -4.49 0.17 2.19
N SER A 403 -5.77 0.55 2.12
CA SER A 403 -6.88 -0.36 1.80
C SER A 403 -6.85 -0.87 0.36
N TRP A 404 -6.26 -0.11 -0.57
CA TRP A 404 -6.04 -0.52 -1.95
C TRP A 404 -4.79 -1.38 -2.12
N GLY A 405 -3.94 -1.48 -1.11
CA GLY A 405 -2.68 -2.21 -1.18
C GLY A 405 -1.56 -1.43 -1.86
N ILE A 406 -1.56 -0.10 -1.79
CA ILE A 406 -0.47 0.71 -2.34
C ILE A 406 0.83 0.49 -1.54
N ASP A 407 1.96 0.49 -2.22
CA ASP A 407 3.31 0.24 -1.67
C ASP A 407 4.23 1.47 -1.74
N TYR A 408 3.85 2.48 -2.52
CA TYR A 408 4.61 3.70 -2.75
C TYR A 408 3.65 4.87 -2.90
N VAL A 409 3.88 5.98 -2.20
CA VAL A 409 3.07 7.19 -2.27
C VAL A 409 3.98 8.37 -2.62
N LYS A 410 3.79 8.94 -3.82
CA LYS A 410 4.34 10.24 -4.19
C LYS A 410 3.37 11.32 -3.77
N MET A 411 3.84 12.30 -3.00
CA MET A 411 3.02 13.41 -2.55
C MET A 411 3.62 14.71 -3.01
N ASP A 412 2.84 15.39 -3.83
CA ASP A 412 3.16 16.66 -4.43
C ASP A 412 2.72 17.84 -3.56
N GLY A 413 3.12 19.05 -3.95
CA GLY A 413 2.93 20.29 -3.18
C GLY A 413 2.19 21.41 -3.90
N CYS A 414 1.53 21.15 -5.03
CA CYS A 414 0.81 22.20 -5.74
C CYS A 414 -0.37 22.73 -4.91
N ASN A 415 -0.72 24.00 -5.11
CA ASN A 415 -1.89 24.61 -4.47
C ASN A 415 -1.89 24.55 -2.92
N PHE A 416 -0.71 24.54 -2.28
CA PHE A 416 -0.55 24.56 -0.82
C PHE A 416 0.48 25.64 -0.39
N PRO A 417 0.29 26.35 0.74
CA PRO A 417 1.25 27.33 1.25
C PRO A 417 2.58 26.68 1.69
N VAL A 418 3.70 27.23 1.22
CA VAL A 418 5.05 26.68 1.45
C VAL A 418 5.42 26.68 2.94
N ASP A 419 5.03 27.69 3.69
CA ASP A 419 5.33 27.85 5.12
C ASP A 419 4.64 26.81 6.01
N GLU A 420 3.58 26.16 5.51
CA GLU A 420 2.87 25.08 6.20
C GLU A 420 3.31 23.68 5.72
N MET A 421 4.17 23.57 4.70
CA MET A 421 4.53 22.28 4.11
C MET A 421 5.26 21.35 5.10
N LYS A 422 6.04 21.90 6.04
CA LYS A 422 6.67 21.09 7.09
C LYS A 422 5.63 20.30 7.87
N GLU A 423 4.55 20.97 8.30
CA GLU A 423 3.52 20.37 9.15
C GLU A 423 2.71 19.33 8.36
N ILE A 424 2.24 19.69 7.16
CA ILE A 424 1.37 18.79 6.38
C ILE A 424 2.07 17.51 5.90
N TYR A 425 3.36 17.58 5.54
CA TYR A 425 4.14 16.39 5.18
C TYR A 425 4.46 15.53 6.42
N THR A 426 4.64 16.15 7.59
CA THR A 426 4.80 15.44 8.86
C THR A 426 3.54 14.66 9.22
N ASP A 427 2.38 15.33 9.14
CA ASP A 427 1.08 14.72 9.40
C ASP A 427 0.85 13.51 8.49
N LEU A 428 1.13 13.64 7.19
CA LEU A 428 0.97 12.55 6.26
C LEU A 428 1.91 11.38 6.54
N SER A 429 3.17 11.64 6.90
CA SER A 429 4.11 10.61 7.35
C SER A 429 3.54 9.79 8.51
N GLN A 430 2.98 10.47 9.52
CA GLN A 430 2.33 9.84 10.66
C GLN A 430 1.09 9.04 10.26
N TYR A 431 0.23 9.59 9.39
CA TYR A 431 -0.97 8.88 8.93
C TYR A 431 -0.65 7.65 8.09
N LEU A 432 0.36 7.70 7.22
CA LEU A 432 0.84 6.54 6.46
C LEU A 432 1.34 5.46 7.40
N ASN A 433 2.17 5.82 8.39
CA ASN A 433 2.67 4.89 9.40
C ASN A 433 1.53 4.26 10.25
N ALA A 434 0.55 5.07 10.66
CA ALA A 434 -0.60 4.64 11.44
C ALA A 434 -1.50 3.62 10.71
N THR A 435 -1.40 3.50 9.38
CA THR A 435 -2.12 2.45 8.65
C THR A 435 -1.58 1.05 8.90
N GLY A 436 -0.34 0.93 9.39
CA GLY A 436 0.35 -0.34 9.60
C GLY A 436 0.83 -1.03 8.31
N ARG A 437 0.60 -0.43 7.13
CA ARG A 437 1.14 -0.92 5.85
C ARG A 437 2.45 -0.18 5.53
N PRO A 438 3.59 -0.88 5.37
CA PRO A 438 4.81 -0.25 4.89
C PRO A 438 4.61 0.31 3.47
N MET A 439 4.79 1.61 3.32
CA MET A 439 4.68 2.33 2.06
C MET A 439 5.88 3.27 1.92
N VAL A 440 6.54 3.25 0.76
CA VAL A 440 7.58 4.23 0.44
C VAL A 440 6.91 5.61 0.37
N TYR A 441 7.42 6.57 1.13
CA TYR A 441 6.90 7.94 1.11
C TYR A 441 7.86 8.88 0.38
N SER A 442 7.46 9.31 -0.82
CA SER A 442 8.21 10.20 -1.71
C SER A 442 7.67 11.62 -1.60
N CYS A 443 8.47 12.53 -1.05
CA CYS A 443 8.04 13.87 -0.69
C CYS A 443 8.52 14.92 -1.69
N SER A 444 7.62 15.73 -2.25
CA SER A 444 8.04 16.86 -3.10
C SER A 444 8.36 18.14 -2.33
N TRP A 445 8.15 18.18 -1.00
CA TRP A 445 8.30 19.40 -0.19
C TRP A 445 9.57 20.23 -0.51
N PRO A 446 10.80 19.67 -0.53
CA PRO A 446 11.99 20.49 -0.75
C PRO A 446 12.02 21.19 -2.11
N ALA A 447 11.41 20.62 -3.15
CA ALA A 447 11.33 21.23 -4.48
C ALA A 447 10.45 22.49 -4.51
N TYR A 448 9.43 22.58 -3.64
CA TYR A 448 8.57 23.77 -3.52
C TYR A 448 9.15 24.84 -2.58
N ALA A 449 10.06 24.44 -1.69
CA ALA A 449 10.71 25.31 -0.72
C ALA A 449 12.09 25.83 -1.20
N GLN A 450 12.32 25.87 -2.53
CA GLN A 450 13.53 26.40 -3.16
C GLN A 450 13.65 27.93 -2.93
N GLY A 451 14.18 28.32 -1.76
CA GLY A 451 14.24 29.71 -1.32
C GLY A 451 14.06 29.86 0.19
N GLU A 452 13.57 28.81 0.85
CA GLU A 452 13.41 28.73 2.29
C GLU A 452 14.46 27.80 2.92
N TYR A 453 14.61 27.90 4.24
CA TYR A 453 15.47 27.00 4.98
C TYR A 453 14.74 25.66 5.21
N VAL A 454 15.28 24.58 4.63
CA VAL A 454 14.80 23.20 4.83
C VAL A 454 15.85 22.41 5.62
N ASN A 455 15.43 21.76 6.71
CA ASN A 455 16.30 20.86 7.47
C ASN A 455 16.21 19.44 6.89
N PHE A 456 17.21 19.04 6.09
CA PHE A 456 17.24 17.72 5.43
C PHE A 456 17.42 16.54 6.39
N THR A 457 17.97 16.76 7.59
CA THR A 457 17.97 15.73 8.64
C THR A 457 16.53 15.38 9.02
N TYR A 458 15.70 16.42 9.20
CA TYR A 458 14.28 16.27 9.50
C TYR A 458 13.48 15.72 8.32
N VAL A 459 13.81 16.11 7.08
CA VAL A 459 13.15 15.51 5.90
C VAL A 459 13.40 13.99 5.88
N GLY A 460 14.63 13.53 6.13
CA GLY A 460 14.94 12.10 6.23
C GLY A 460 14.27 11.38 7.40
N GLU A 461 13.86 12.11 8.44
CA GLU A 461 13.06 11.57 9.54
C GLU A 461 11.60 11.31 9.16
N ILE A 462 11.07 11.97 8.12
CA ILE A 462 9.65 11.85 7.75
C ILE A 462 9.39 11.34 6.34
N CYS A 463 10.42 11.24 5.48
CA CYS A 463 10.31 10.88 4.07
C CYS A 463 11.34 9.81 3.69
N ASN A 464 10.95 8.86 2.84
CA ASN A 464 11.88 7.87 2.33
C ASN A 464 12.75 8.38 1.19
N LEU A 465 12.27 9.40 0.48
CA LEU A 465 13.01 10.15 -0.51
C LEU A 465 12.34 11.50 -0.74
N TRP A 466 13.08 12.46 -1.29
CA TRP A 466 12.55 13.79 -1.57
C TRP A 466 13.06 14.38 -2.86
N ARG A 467 12.13 14.97 -3.63
CA ARG A 467 12.45 15.77 -4.81
C ARG A 467 13.08 17.08 -4.36
N GLU A 468 14.21 17.43 -4.97
CA GLU A 468 14.95 18.65 -4.59
C GLU A 468 14.78 19.82 -5.56
N PHE A 469 14.50 19.54 -6.83
CA PHE A 469 14.59 20.51 -7.91
C PHE A 469 13.43 20.39 -8.89
N ASP A 470 13.44 21.29 -9.86
CA ASP A 470 12.51 21.33 -10.99
C ASP A 470 12.46 20.00 -11.75
N ASP A 471 11.33 19.77 -12.42
CA ASP A 471 11.10 18.56 -13.20
C ASP A 471 12.15 18.39 -14.30
N ILE A 472 12.64 17.15 -14.41
CA ILE A 472 13.57 16.75 -15.46
C ILE A 472 12.88 16.74 -16.83
N ASN A 473 13.68 16.89 -17.88
CA ASN A 473 13.26 16.72 -19.26
C ASN A 473 14.31 15.89 -20.00
N ASP A 474 13.89 15.22 -21.09
CA ASP A 474 14.75 14.37 -21.92
C ASP A 474 15.77 15.17 -22.74
N ASN A 475 16.76 15.73 -22.05
CA ASN A 475 17.76 16.63 -22.59
C ASN A 475 19.07 16.57 -21.78
N PHE A 476 20.20 16.44 -22.49
CA PHE A 476 21.52 16.32 -21.89
C PHE A 476 21.91 17.48 -20.95
N ASP A 477 21.63 18.71 -21.37
CA ASP A 477 21.97 19.89 -20.57
C ASP A 477 21.11 20.00 -19.30
N THR A 478 19.88 19.48 -19.35
CA THR A 478 18.94 19.53 -18.22
C THR A 478 19.40 18.63 -17.07
N TRP A 479 19.64 17.35 -17.31
CA TRP A 479 20.06 16.43 -16.24
C TRP A 479 21.48 16.72 -15.76
N THR A 480 22.37 17.23 -16.61
CA THR A 480 23.71 17.66 -16.18
C THR A 480 23.67 18.92 -15.32
N ALA A 481 22.71 19.83 -15.55
CA ALA A 481 22.46 20.96 -14.67
C ALA A 481 21.91 20.53 -13.31
N ILE A 482 21.02 19.52 -13.27
CA ILE A 482 20.53 18.93 -12.01
C ILE A 482 21.70 18.34 -11.21
N LEU A 483 22.66 17.66 -11.84
CA LEU A 483 23.86 17.17 -11.17
C LEU A 483 24.72 18.29 -10.58
N ASP A 484 24.83 19.43 -11.27
CA ASP A 484 25.54 20.59 -10.74
C ASP A 484 24.81 21.21 -9.55
N GLN A 485 23.48 21.24 -9.59
CA GLN A 485 22.65 21.68 -8.46
C GLN A 485 22.84 20.76 -7.26
N MET A 486 22.71 19.43 -7.44
CA MET A 486 22.99 18.41 -6.42
C MET A 486 24.36 18.59 -5.75
N MET A 487 25.39 18.90 -6.54
CA MET A 487 26.73 19.16 -6.00
C MET A 487 26.80 20.48 -5.22
N SER A 488 26.13 21.53 -5.70
CA SER A 488 26.17 22.85 -5.09
C SER A 488 25.45 22.93 -3.74
N THR A 489 24.43 22.08 -3.53
CA THR A 489 23.66 22.05 -2.28
C THR A 489 24.38 21.33 -1.14
N GLY A 490 25.35 20.46 -1.46
CA GLY A 490 26.11 19.71 -0.46
C GLY A 490 25.27 18.71 0.34
N ARG A 491 24.16 18.23 -0.22
CA ARG A 491 23.17 17.37 0.46
C ARG A 491 23.45 15.86 0.41
N ALA A 492 24.52 15.44 -0.27
CA ALA A 492 24.94 14.05 -0.33
C ALA A 492 25.01 13.33 1.04
N PRO A 493 25.46 13.95 2.15
CA PRO A 493 25.49 13.29 3.46
C PRO A 493 24.12 12.96 4.07
N PHE A 494 23.03 13.50 3.54
CA PHE A 494 21.67 13.21 4.00
C PHE A 494 21.04 12.01 3.29
N ALA A 495 21.68 11.47 2.25
CA ALA A 495 21.24 10.23 1.60
C ALA A 495 21.78 9.00 2.33
N GLY A 496 20.94 7.99 2.51
CA GLY A 496 21.28 6.73 3.14
C GLY A 496 20.11 5.75 3.17
N PRO A 497 20.33 4.52 3.70
CA PRO A 497 19.28 3.51 3.79
C PRO A 497 18.02 4.04 4.48
N GLY A 498 16.92 4.13 3.72
CA GLY A 498 15.63 4.62 4.18
C GLY A 498 15.33 6.08 3.85
N ASN A 499 16.27 6.86 3.32
CA ASN A 499 16.13 8.30 3.04
C ASN A 499 17.05 8.75 1.87
N TRP A 500 16.49 9.10 0.71
CA TRP A 500 17.28 9.40 -0.51
C TRP A 500 17.02 10.79 -1.09
N ASN A 501 18.07 11.43 -1.61
CA ASN A 501 17.91 12.59 -2.47
C ASN A 501 17.37 12.13 -3.84
N ASP A 502 16.28 12.72 -4.31
CA ASP A 502 15.65 12.40 -5.59
C ASP A 502 15.89 13.52 -6.61
N PRO A 503 16.84 13.34 -7.56
CA PRO A 503 17.10 14.27 -8.66
C PRO A 503 16.12 14.09 -9.83
N ASP A 504 15.01 13.39 -9.61
CA ASP A 504 13.97 13.05 -10.57
C ASP A 504 14.29 11.84 -11.47
N MET A 505 13.28 11.45 -12.24
CA MET A 505 13.19 10.20 -13.00
C MET A 505 14.20 10.06 -14.16
N LEU A 506 14.38 8.82 -14.63
CA LEU A 506 15.20 8.48 -15.79
C LEU A 506 14.40 8.66 -17.10
N GLU A 507 14.78 9.66 -17.89
CA GLU A 507 14.33 9.93 -19.27
C GLU A 507 14.90 8.96 -20.33
N ILE A 508 15.50 7.84 -19.91
CA ILE A 508 16.22 6.92 -20.80
C ILE A 508 15.24 6.22 -21.75
N GLY A 509 15.44 6.44 -23.05
CA GLY A 509 14.61 5.83 -24.10
C GLY A 509 13.42 6.68 -24.56
N ASN A 510 13.31 7.94 -24.14
CA ASN A 510 12.30 8.88 -24.64
C ASN A 510 12.67 9.55 -25.99
N GLY A 511 13.93 9.42 -26.42
CA GLY A 511 14.38 9.70 -27.78
C GLY A 511 14.99 11.09 -28.01
N GLY A 512 15.08 11.92 -26.97
CA GLY A 512 15.71 13.24 -26.98
C GLY A 512 17.24 13.20 -26.88
N GLN A 513 17.83 12.05 -26.59
CA GLN A 513 19.28 11.89 -26.38
C GLN A 513 19.84 10.64 -27.08
N THR A 514 21.15 10.61 -27.25
CA THR A 514 21.89 9.48 -27.81
C THR A 514 22.08 8.35 -26.79
N THR A 515 22.33 7.13 -27.27
CA THR A 515 22.68 5.98 -26.40
C THR A 515 23.87 6.30 -25.48
N THR A 516 24.87 7.05 -25.98
CA THR A 516 26.03 7.48 -25.20
C THR A 516 25.65 8.38 -24.03
N GLU A 517 24.76 9.35 -24.28
CA GLU A 517 24.27 10.28 -23.25
C GLU A 517 23.42 9.55 -22.21
N TYR A 518 22.52 8.66 -22.64
CA TYR A 518 21.73 7.82 -21.72
C TYR A 518 22.60 6.87 -20.88
N THR A 519 23.68 6.34 -21.44
CA THR A 519 24.67 5.53 -20.70
C THR A 519 25.34 6.35 -19.60
N SER A 520 25.74 7.59 -19.91
CA SER A 520 26.30 8.53 -18.93
C SER A 520 25.28 8.91 -17.86
N PHE A 521 24.04 9.18 -18.26
CA PHE A 521 22.94 9.53 -17.37
C PHE A 521 22.67 8.42 -16.34
N PHE A 522 22.53 7.17 -16.79
CA PHE A 522 22.34 6.02 -15.91
C PHE A 522 23.52 5.81 -14.94
N SER A 523 24.75 5.99 -15.44
CA SER A 523 25.97 5.85 -14.64
C SER A 523 26.06 6.88 -13.53
N LEU A 524 25.67 8.13 -13.83
CA LEU A 524 25.74 9.23 -12.87
C LEU A 524 24.64 9.15 -11.82
N TRP A 525 23.40 8.80 -12.20
CA TRP A 525 22.31 8.51 -11.25
C TRP A 525 22.71 7.38 -10.28
N SER A 526 23.31 6.31 -10.81
CA SER A 526 23.80 5.19 -9.99
C SER A 526 24.93 5.57 -9.03
N ILE A 527 25.84 6.46 -9.44
CA ILE A 527 26.92 6.95 -8.56
C ILE A 527 26.38 7.84 -7.44
N ILE A 528 25.33 8.63 -7.68
CA ILE A 528 24.77 9.50 -6.66
C ILE A 528 23.70 8.81 -5.80
N ALA A 529 23.50 7.50 -5.94
CA ALA A 529 22.49 6.73 -5.21
C ALA A 529 21.07 7.29 -5.39
N ALA A 530 20.76 7.74 -6.61
CA ALA A 530 19.44 8.24 -6.94
C ALA A 530 18.45 7.09 -7.13
N PRO A 531 17.15 7.29 -6.85
CA PRO A 531 16.12 6.36 -7.28
C PRO A 531 16.21 6.08 -8.79
N LEU A 532 16.17 4.81 -9.21
CA LEU A 532 16.18 4.43 -10.61
C LEU A 532 14.74 4.21 -11.09
N ILE A 533 13.99 5.31 -11.22
CA ILE A 533 12.60 5.30 -11.69
C ILE A 533 12.56 5.64 -13.17
N ALA A 534 12.26 4.67 -14.03
CA ALA A 534 12.14 4.87 -15.47
C ALA A 534 10.88 5.70 -15.83
N GLY A 535 11.04 6.67 -16.73
CA GLY A 535 9.96 7.55 -17.19
C GLY A 535 9.54 7.34 -18.66
N ASN A 536 9.94 6.24 -19.30
CA ASN A 536 9.71 5.97 -20.73
C ASN A 536 8.56 4.97 -20.98
N ASP A 537 8.16 4.75 -22.25
CA ASP A 537 7.21 3.68 -22.58
C ASP A 537 7.90 2.30 -22.66
N LEU A 538 7.78 1.51 -21.58
CA LEU A 538 8.42 0.19 -21.48
C LEU A 538 7.96 -0.81 -22.54
N ARG A 539 6.79 -0.60 -23.16
CA ARG A 539 6.21 -1.52 -24.16
C ARG A 539 6.97 -1.47 -25.48
N PHE A 540 7.69 -0.37 -25.74
CA PHE A 540 8.34 -0.09 -27.03
C PHE A 540 9.82 0.30 -26.88
N MET A 541 10.53 -0.28 -25.91
CA MET A 541 11.95 -0.02 -25.72
C MET A 541 12.81 -0.62 -26.84
N SER A 542 13.84 0.13 -27.24
CA SER A 542 14.93 -0.40 -28.06
C SER A 542 15.79 -1.38 -27.25
N GLN A 543 16.58 -2.21 -27.93
CA GLN A 543 17.53 -3.09 -27.24
C GLN A 543 18.58 -2.27 -26.46
N ASP A 544 19.07 -1.17 -27.02
CA ASP A 544 20.00 -0.26 -26.32
C ASP A 544 19.40 0.27 -25.00
N THR A 545 18.11 0.65 -25.01
CA THR A 545 17.39 1.10 -23.82
C THR A 545 17.29 -0.01 -22.77
N ILE A 546 16.96 -1.23 -23.19
CA ILE A 546 16.90 -2.40 -22.31
C ILE A 546 18.29 -2.68 -21.73
N ASP A 547 19.34 -2.68 -22.55
CA ASP A 547 20.71 -2.97 -22.13
C ASP A 547 21.22 -1.95 -21.11
N ILE A 548 20.86 -0.67 -21.26
CA ILE A 548 21.16 0.37 -20.27
C ILE A 548 20.41 0.12 -18.97
N LEU A 549 19.08 0.03 -19.03
CA LEU A 549 18.23 -0.10 -17.85
C LEU A 549 18.38 -1.46 -17.15
N THR A 550 18.99 -2.47 -17.79
CA THR A 550 19.20 -3.79 -17.20
C THR A 550 20.65 -4.14 -16.93
N ASN A 551 21.58 -3.16 -17.00
CA ASN A 551 22.98 -3.39 -16.66
C ASN A 551 23.13 -3.69 -15.16
N SER A 552 23.17 -4.99 -14.82
CA SER A 552 23.25 -5.48 -13.45
C SER A 552 24.49 -5.03 -12.67
N GLU A 553 25.60 -4.68 -13.34
CA GLU A 553 26.82 -4.22 -12.65
C GLU A 553 26.72 -2.76 -12.23
N VAL A 554 26.09 -1.93 -13.07
CA VAL A 554 25.82 -0.53 -12.75
C VAL A 554 24.72 -0.43 -11.68
N ILE A 555 23.67 -1.24 -11.80
CA ILE A 555 22.61 -1.36 -10.77
C ILE A 555 23.19 -1.79 -9.42
N GLN A 556 24.15 -2.71 -9.39
CA GLN A 556 24.80 -3.10 -8.12
C GLN A 556 25.57 -1.96 -7.44
N VAL A 557 26.03 -0.95 -8.21
CA VAL A 557 26.63 0.25 -7.63
C VAL A 557 25.54 1.11 -7.00
N ASP A 558 24.42 1.30 -7.70
CA ASP A 558 23.27 2.05 -7.20
C ASP A 558 22.72 1.45 -5.89
N GLN A 559 22.45 0.13 -5.93
CA GLN A 559 21.87 -0.68 -4.87
C GLN A 559 22.88 -1.15 -3.81
N ASP A 560 24.05 -0.52 -3.72
CA ASP A 560 25.03 -0.87 -2.69
C ASP A 560 24.48 -0.60 -1.27
N PRO A 561 24.54 -1.59 -0.36
CA PRO A 561 23.89 -1.51 0.94
C PRO A 561 24.53 -0.53 1.91
N LEU A 562 25.71 0.05 1.61
CA LEU A 562 26.21 1.17 2.41
C LEU A 562 25.34 2.42 2.23
N GLY A 563 24.65 2.54 1.08
CA GLY A 563 23.78 3.68 0.78
C GLY A 563 24.48 5.04 0.76
N ILE A 564 25.81 5.07 0.65
CA ILE A 564 26.57 6.32 0.61
C ILE A 564 26.43 6.92 -0.79
N GLN A 565 25.85 8.11 -0.90
CA GLN A 565 25.81 8.87 -2.14
C GLN A 565 27.22 9.30 -2.56
N GLY A 566 27.55 9.08 -3.84
CA GLY A 566 28.80 9.54 -4.45
C GLY A 566 28.81 11.04 -4.73
N THR A 567 30.01 11.57 -4.97
CA THR A 567 30.22 12.99 -5.28
C THR A 567 31.25 13.20 -6.37
N ARG A 568 31.25 14.38 -7.00
CA ARG A 568 32.26 14.80 -7.95
C ARG A 568 33.56 15.15 -7.22
N ILE A 569 34.63 14.44 -7.55
CA ILE A 569 35.97 14.60 -6.95
C ILE A 569 36.94 15.36 -7.86
N PHE A 570 36.59 15.56 -9.14
CA PHE A 570 37.37 16.31 -10.10
C PHE A 570 36.48 16.95 -11.16
N GLN A 571 36.82 18.17 -11.57
CA GLN A 571 36.22 18.83 -12.73
C GLN A 571 37.25 19.76 -13.39
N GLN A 572 37.50 19.59 -14.68
CA GLN A 572 38.34 20.49 -15.47
C GLN A 572 38.03 20.38 -16.97
N ASN A 573 37.81 21.52 -17.63
CA ASN A 573 37.61 21.58 -19.09
C ASN A 573 36.55 20.60 -19.63
N GLY A 574 35.44 20.41 -18.90
CA GLY A 574 34.36 19.46 -19.25
C GLY A 574 34.63 18.00 -18.87
N ASN A 575 35.84 17.65 -18.43
CA ASN A 575 36.11 16.34 -17.85
C ASN A 575 35.74 16.32 -16.37
N GLU A 576 35.05 15.28 -15.95
CA GLU A 576 34.63 15.07 -14.57
C GLU A 576 35.02 13.67 -14.09
N ILE A 577 35.33 13.56 -12.80
CA ILE A 577 35.46 12.27 -12.13
C ILE A 577 34.56 12.29 -10.91
N TRP A 578 33.69 11.29 -10.84
CA TRP A 578 32.78 11.05 -9.73
C TRP A 578 33.16 9.76 -9.02
N SER A 579 32.97 9.71 -7.71
CA SER A 579 33.36 8.56 -6.90
C SER A 579 32.32 8.24 -5.83
N ARG A 580 32.06 6.95 -5.62
CA ARG A 580 31.19 6.40 -4.57
C ARG A 580 31.91 5.30 -3.81
N GLN A 581 31.89 5.35 -2.49
CA GLN A 581 32.38 4.25 -1.65
C GLN A 581 31.31 3.17 -1.55
N LEU A 582 31.74 1.91 -1.66
CA LEU A 582 30.89 0.73 -1.70
C LEU A 582 31.30 -0.28 -0.63
N VAL A 583 30.43 -1.24 -0.36
CA VAL A 583 30.67 -2.29 0.64
C VAL A 583 31.98 -3.05 0.38
N GLY A 584 32.67 -3.44 1.45
CA GLY A 584 33.91 -4.22 1.36
C GLY A 584 35.14 -3.43 0.91
N GLY A 585 35.11 -2.09 1.04
CA GLY A 585 36.21 -1.22 0.63
C GLY A 585 36.35 -1.06 -0.89
N ASN A 586 35.28 -1.38 -1.63
CA ASN A 586 35.20 -1.14 -3.06
C ASN A 586 34.94 0.36 -3.32
N THR A 587 35.34 0.86 -4.48
CA THR A 587 35.02 2.22 -4.92
C THR A 587 34.52 2.17 -6.35
N ALA A 588 33.34 2.74 -6.61
CA ALA A 588 32.88 2.99 -7.97
C ALA A 588 33.34 4.38 -8.42
N VAL A 589 33.78 4.48 -9.68
CA VAL A 589 34.27 5.71 -10.29
C VAL A 589 33.64 5.89 -11.65
N VAL A 590 33.15 7.09 -11.96
CA VAL A 590 32.71 7.48 -13.30
C VAL A 590 33.64 8.56 -13.83
N LEU A 591 34.29 8.28 -14.95
CA LEU A 591 35.02 9.28 -15.74
C LEU A 591 34.06 9.80 -16.81
N PHE A 592 33.55 11.01 -16.63
CA PHE A 592 32.52 11.60 -17.50
C PHE A 592 33.10 12.72 -18.34
N ASN A 593 32.84 12.69 -19.65
CA ASN A 593 33.22 13.75 -20.57
C ASN A 593 31.99 14.56 -20.96
N ARG A 594 31.79 15.72 -20.32
CA ARG A 594 30.73 16.67 -20.68
C ARG A 594 31.06 17.49 -21.94
N GLY A 595 32.30 17.42 -22.42
CA GLY A 595 32.75 18.17 -23.59
C GLY A 595 32.26 17.60 -24.92
N SER A 596 32.32 18.43 -25.96
CA SER A 596 31.85 18.14 -27.32
C SER A 596 32.81 17.30 -28.19
N SER A 597 33.91 16.81 -27.62
CA SER A 597 34.92 16.01 -28.33
C SER A 597 35.53 14.96 -27.43
N THR A 598 36.01 13.86 -28.01
CA THR A 598 36.68 12.79 -27.26
C THR A 598 37.86 13.34 -26.46
N SER A 599 37.90 12.97 -25.18
CA SER A 599 38.88 13.48 -24.23
C SER A 599 39.55 12.32 -23.48
N THR A 600 40.80 12.49 -23.08
CA THR A 600 41.48 11.51 -22.22
C THR A 600 41.36 11.96 -20.77
N ILE A 601 40.70 11.15 -19.94
CA ILE A 601 40.51 11.44 -18.51
C ILE A 601 41.41 10.51 -17.70
N THR A 602 42.14 11.06 -16.73
CA THR A 602 43.10 10.31 -15.91
C THR A 602 42.66 10.29 -14.45
N LEU A 603 42.37 9.09 -13.95
CA LEU A 603 42.17 8.84 -12.53
C LEU A 603 43.53 8.72 -11.85
N THR A 604 43.71 9.36 -10.70
CA THR A 604 44.96 9.32 -9.92
C THR A 604 44.70 8.94 -8.47
N SER A 605 45.72 8.38 -7.81
CA SER A 605 45.63 7.98 -6.41
C SER A 605 45.41 9.17 -5.48
N GLN A 606 45.88 10.35 -5.88
CA GLN A 606 45.64 11.60 -5.16
C GLN A 606 44.14 11.97 -5.15
N LEU A 607 43.45 11.83 -6.29
CA LEU A 607 42.01 12.11 -6.37
C LEU A 607 41.18 11.14 -5.52
N LEU A 608 41.63 9.88 -5.42
CA LEU A 608 41.00 8.86 -4.57
C LEU A 608 41.45 8.94 -3.10
N ASN A 609 42.37 9.84 -2.75
CA ASN A 609 42.98 9.94 -1.42
C ASN A 609 43.59 8.62 -0.91
N ILE A 610 44.32 7.90 -1.77
CA ILE A 610 45.01 6.64 -1.43
C ILE A 610 46.51 6.71 -1.77
N PRO A 611 47.37 5.91 -1.10
CA PRO A 611 48.78 5.81 -1.45
C PRO A 611 48.99 5.36 -2.90
N SER A 612 49.97 5.92 -3.60
CA SER A 612 50.28 5.57 -5.01
C SER A 612 50.76 4.12 -5.20
N THR A 613 51.18 3.46 -4.12
CA THR A 613 51.57 2.05 -4.10
C THR A 613 50.38 1.09 -4.00
N THR A 614 49.18 1.60 -3.69
CA THR A 614 47.95 0.80 -3.57
C THR A 614 47.61 0.18 -4.91
N LYS A 615 47.29 -1.11 -4.89
CA LYS A 615 46.86 -1.86 -6.07
C LYS A 615 45.38 -2.21 -5.92
N LEU A 616 44.58 -1.79 -6.88
CA LEU A 616 43.15 -2.10 -6.92
C LEU A 616 42.85 -2.84 -8.23
N LEU A 617 42.10 -3.95 -8.13
CA LEU A 617 41.56 -4.62 -9.30
C LEU A 617 40.50 -3.73 -9.91
N THR A 618 40.61 -3.43 -11.20
CA THR A 618 39.68 -2.55 -11.89
C THR A 618 38.82 -3.34 -12.86
N ARG A 619 37.50 -3.14 -12.81
CA ARG A 619 36.51 -3.67 -13.74
C ARG A 619 35.75 -2.52 -14.40
N ASP A 620 35.61 -2.57 -15.72
CA ASP A 620 34.72 -1.68 -16.48
C ASP A 620 33.32 -2.31 -16.52
N LEU A 621 32.32 -1.57 -16.03
CA LEU A 621 30.97 -2.06 -15.79
C LEU A 621 30.09 -2.05 -17.05
N TRP A 622 30.46 -1.27 -18.06
CA TRP A 622 29.77 -1.26 -19.36
C TRP A 622 30.40 -2.26 -20.33
N GLN A 623 31.71 -2.47 -20.24
CA GLN A 623 32.40 -3.47 -21.05
C GLN A 623 32.41 -4.88 -20.42
N HIS A 624 31.88 -5.02 -19.20
CA HIS A 624 31.83 -6.27 -18.43
C HIS A 624 33.18 -7.01 -18.35
N LYS A 625 34.29 -6.28 -18.27
CA LYS A 625 35.63 -6.87 -18.32
C LYS A 625 36.61 -6.18 -17.38
N SER A 626 37.70 -6.87 -17.07
CA SER A 626 38.79 -6.24 -16.32
C SER A 626 39.43 -5.11 -17.15
N ALA A 627 39.63 -3.97 -16.50
CA ALA A 627 40.38 -2.82 -17.00
C ALA A 627 41.84 -2.80 -16.49
N GLY A 628 42.32 -3.94 -15.95
CA GLY A 628 43.66 -4.07 -15.39
C GLY A 628 43.74 -3.78 -13.89
N ILE A 629 44.94 -3.45 -13.42
CA ILE A 629 45.22 -3.10 -12.02
C ILE A 629 45.48 -1.59 -11.96
N PHE A 630 44.69 -0.87 -11.18
CA PHE A 630 44.97 0.51 -10.84
C PHE A 630 46.14 0.58 -9.85
N GLN A 631 47.18 1.35 -10.19
CA GLN A 631 48.29 1.69 -9.30
C GLN A 631 48.85 3.06 -9.69
N GLY A 632 48.80 4.04 -8.79
CA GLY A 632 49.25 5.40 -9.07
C GLY A 632 48.25 6.19 -9.91
N SER A 633 48.07 5.82 -11.18
CA SER A 633 47.11 6.43 -12.11
C SER A 633 46.65 5.47 -13.22
N MET A 634 45.53 5.81 -13.87
CA MET A 634 44.98 5.09 -15.03
C MET A 634 44.21 6.07 -15.91
N SER A 635 44.38 5.98 -17.23
CA SER A 635 43.80 6.92 -18.20
C SER A 635 42.88 6.21 -19.19
N PHE A 636 41.78 6.87 -19.55
CA PHE A 636 40.79 6.35 -20.48
C PHE A 636 40.44 7.39 -21.54
N SER A 637 40.25 6.94 -22.78
CA SER A 637 39.68 7.76 -23.84
C SER A 637 38.15 7.70 -23.73
N VAL A 638 37.52 8.84 -23.50
CA VAL A 638 36.09 8.97 -23.23
C VAL A 638 35.46 9.81 -24.35
N PRO A 639 34.48 9.28 -25.11
CA PRO A 639 33.86 10.02 -26.20
C PRO A 639 33.08 11.23 -25.69
N SER A 640 32.74 12.15 -26.60
CA SER A 640 31.86 13.29 -26.29
C SER A 640 30.59 12.82 -25.59
N HIS A 641 30.24 13.48 -24.49
CA HIS A 641 29.06 13.17 -23.65
C HIS A 641 29.03 11.74 -23.07
N GLY A 642 30.11 10.98 -23.24
CA GLY A 642 30.22 9.61 -22.78
C GLY A 642 30.86 9.49 -21.41
N CYS A 643 30.87 8.25 -20.91
CA CYS A 643 31.55 7.93 -19.67
C CYS A 643 32.28 6.59 -19.74
N VAL A 644 33.19 6.40 -18.79
CA VAL A 644 33.70 5.08 -18.39
C VAL A 644 33.35 4.89 -16.92
N MET A 645 32.65 3.81 -16.60
CA MET A 645 32.28 3.48 -15.22
C MET A 645 33.07 2.26 -14.75
N LEU A 646 33.77 2.43 -13.64
CA LEU A 646 34.69 1.46 -13.08
C LEU A 646 34.29 1.06 -11.68
N LYS A 647 34.50 -0.21 -11.33
CA LYS A 647 34.60 -0.67 -9.94
C LYS A 647 36.05 -1.01 -9.63
N LEU A 648 36.58 -0.39 -8.58
CA LEU A 648 37.91 -0.64 -8.04
C LEU A 648 37.75 -1.45 -6.76
N SER A 649 38.47 -2.56 -6.67
CA SER A 649 38.40 -3.49 -5.54
C SER A 649 39.77 -3.71 -4.92
N PRO A 650 39.91 -3.73 -3.59
CA PRO A 650 41.15 -4.13 -2.94
C PRO A 650 41.64 -5.48 -3.46
N GLN A 651 42.94 -5.57 -3.74
CA GLN A 651 43.57 -6.81 -4.22
C GLN A 651 43.69 -7.87 -3.13
#